data_AF-A0A817YK28-F1
#
_entry.id   AF-A0A817YK28-F1
#
_cell.length_a   1.000
_cell.length_b   1.000
_cell.length_c   1.000
_cell.angle_alpha   90.00
_cell.angle_beta   90.00
_cell.angle_gamma   90.00
#
_symmetry.space_group_name_H-M   'P 1'
#
loop_
_entity.id
_entity.type
_entity.pdbx_description
1 polymer ?
#
loop_
_entity_poly.entity_id
_entity_poly.type
_entity_poly.pdbx_seq_one_letter_code
_entity_poly.pdbx_strand_id
1 'polypeptide(L)'
;MVKKKIDNRIRILIENGIKSFHRSLIVVVGDKGRDQVVILHHMLSKAQVKARPTVLWCYKKELDFSTHRKKRMKQMRKRQQATGSTGAGDDDNPFEVFLSSTQIHYTFYSDTPKILGRTFGMCVLQDFEALTPNLLARTIETVEGGGLVVLLLQTMRSLKQLYTLTMDVHARYRTETHRQTEPRFNERFILSLSSFEQCLIVDDQLNVLPCSSNASLTIEVLPSKTEENSLTPEQIELKKLCYSLKETQPIGNLIECCKTLDQGKVLLKLLDSITDKAFRHTCSITASRGRGKSAALGLAVAGAIAFGYSNIYVTSPAPENLKILFEFILKGFNTLDYQDHIDYDIQYSSNDHKEKNIIQLTIHRPKQHRQVIQYIQPTESSRLSQCELLIIDEAAAIPLPLVKQLLTGANYLIFLSSTINGYEGTGRSLSLKLLEQLRKQSAVLTTATKTTTNNRTLSELELNEPIRYGIDDPIELWLNNLLCLDCCQDPSKFNKATSSGCPSLESCSLYCISRDTLFSYNESSEKFLRRLMYLFVSSHYKNSPNDLQMLSDAPGHDIYCLLGPIIDSNQLPDILCAIQVCYEGDLSKDVVARQLTRGQRNSGDLIPWTIAQTYQDYTFGKMSGVRIVRLATHPDYQRMGYGTKAIQLLEKYFQGHIVNIDEYNNQEVDLNHIITLILRIDTIL
;
A
#
# COMPACT_ATOMS: atom_id res chain seq x y z
N MET A 1 -42.83 4.29 10.63
CA MET A 1 -41.57 5.00 10.31
C MET A 1 -41.89 6.37 9.71
N VAL A 2 -41.39 7.45 10.29
CA VAL A 2 -41.50 8.79 9.69
C VAL A 2 -40.63 8.81 8.43
N LYS A 3 -41.23 8.97 7.24
CA LYS A 3 -40.48 9.08 5.97
C LYS A 3 -39.76 10.43 5.95
N LYS A 4 -38.54 10.48 6.47
CA LYS A 4 -37.68 11.66 6.41
C LYS A 4 -37.04 11.73 5.02
N LYS A 5 -37.06 12.91 4.41
CA LYS A 5 -36.34 13.15 3.15
C LYS A 5 -34.83 13.12 3.44
N ILE A 6 -34.13 12.21 2.78
CA ILE A 6 -32.67 12.11 2.86
C ILE A 6 -32.06 13.31 2.12
N ASP A 7 -30.93 13.80 2.60
CA ASP A 7 -30.21 14.89 1.95
C ASP A 7 -29.79 14.49 0.53
N ASN A 8 -30.08 15.36 -0.45
CA ASN A 8 -29.75 15.13 -1.86
C ASN A 8 -28.24 15.04 -2.08
N ARG A 9 -27.41 15.63 -1.21
CA ARG A 9 -25.95 15.63 -1.33
C ARG A 9 -25.35 14.22 -1.40
N ILE A 10 -25.86 13.29 -0.60
CA ILE A 10 -25.42 11.87 -0.60
C ILE A 10 -25.65 11.26 -1.99
N ARG A 11 -26.84 11.49 -2.55
CA ARG A 11 -27.20 10.96 -3.86
C ARG A 11 -26.34 11.57 -4.97
N ILE A 12 -26.15 12.89 -4.95
CA ILE A 12 -25.35 13.60 -5.96
C ILE A 12 -23.90 13.12 -5.92
N LEU A 13 -23.33 12.91 -4.73
CA LEU A 13 -21.97 12.40 -4.57
C LEU A 13 -21.80 11.00 -5.18
N ILE A 14 -22.74 10.08 -4.93
CA ILE A 14 -22.72 8.74 -5.52
C ILE A 14 -22.90 8.79 -7.04
N GLU A 15 -23.84 9.58 -7.54
CA GLU A 15 -24.08 9.74 -8.99
C GLU A 15 -22.86 10.37 -9.71
N ASN A 16 -22.22 11.36 -9.08
CA ASN A 16 -21.02 11.99 -9.60
C ASN A 16 -19.84 11.00 -9.62
N GLY A 17 -19.61 10.24 -8.55
CA GLY A 17 -18.55 9.23 -8.50
C GLY A 17 -18.71 8.15 -9.57
N ILE A 18 -19.94 7.71 -9.86
CA ILE A 18 -20.21 6.76 -10.95
C ILE A 18 -19.92 7.39 -12.32
N LYS A 19 -20.30 8.66 -12.54
CA LYS A 19 -20.06 9.38 -13.81
C LYS A 19 -18.59 9.66 -14.07
N SER A 20 -17.81 10.02 -13.05
CA SER A 20 -16.37 10.26 -13.17
C SER A 20 -15.52 9.00 -13.02
N PHE A 21 -16.15 7.87 -12.69
CA PHE A 21 -15.47 6.62 -12.33
C PHE A 21 -14.50 6.79 -11.15
N HIS A 22 -14.82 7.70 -10.23
CA HIS A 22 -14.09 7.96 -8.98
C HIS A 22 -14.73 7.24 -7.80
N ARG A 23 -13.94 6.96 -6.76
CA ARG A 23 -14.43 6.33 -5.53
C ARG A 23 -15.02 7.40 -4.62
N SER A 24 -15.95 7.00 -3.76
CA SER A 24 -16.60 7.90 -2.80
C SER A 24 -16.40 7.41 -1.36
N LEU A 25 -16.19 8.33 -0.42
CA LEU A 25 -16.00 8.01 1.00
C LEU A 25 -17.15 8.60 1.83
N ILE A 26 -17.83 7.76 2.60
CA ILE A 26 -18.86 8.19 3.55
C ILE A 26 -18.48 7.71 4.95
N VAL A 27 -18.43 8.64 5.90
CA VAL A 27 -18.21 8.33 7.32
C VAL A 27 -19.56 8.42 8.02
N VAL A 28 -20.04 7.29 8.55
CA VAL A 28 -21.29 7.22 9.30
C VAL A 28 -20.98 7.24 10.79
N VAL A 29 -21.46 8.27 11.47
CA VAL A 29 -21.36 8.43 12.92
C VAL A 29 -22.67 7.96 13.54
N GLY A 30 -22.61 6.79 14.17
CA GLY A 30 -23.52 6.40 15.23
C GLY A 30 -23.77 4.91 15.37
N ASP A 31 -24.64 4.56 16.32
CA ASP A 31 -24.83 3.19 16.79
C ASP A 31 -25.65 2.36 15.80
N LYS A 32 -26.47 3.04 14.98
CA LYS A 32 -27.31 2.40 13.96
C LYS A 32 -26.70 2.49 12.56
N GLY A 33 -25.39 2.71 12.46
CA GLY A 33 -24.69 2.78 11.18
C GLY A 33 -24.90 1.57 10.26
N ARG A 34 -25.17 0.38 10.81
CA ARG A 34 -25.43 -0.85 10.02
C ARG A 34 -26.69 -0.77 9.16
N ASP A 35 -27.76 -0.17 9.68
CA ASP A 35 -28.99 0.00 8.91
C ASP A 35 -28.79 1.01 7.78
N GLN A 36 -27.92 2.00 8.01
CA GLN A 36 -27.59 3.03 7.01
C GLN A 36 -26.77 2.49 5.85
N VAL A 37 -25.89 1.50 6.09
CA VAL A 37 -25.16 0.78 5.03
C VAL A 37 -26.13 0.18 4.00
N VAL A 38 -27.29 -0.32 4.43
CA VAL A 38 -28.31 -0.89 3.53
C VAL A 38 -28.87 0.16 2.59
N ILE A 39 -29.18 1.34 3.13
CA ILE A 39 -29.74 2.46 2.37
C ILE A 39 -28.71 2.96 1.36
N LEU A 40 -27.45 3.11 1.77
CA LEU A 40 -26.35 3.51 0.89
C LEU A 40 -26.14 2.49 -0.24
N HIS A 41 -26.14 1.20 0.07
CA HIS A 41 -26.04 0.14 -0.94
C HIS A 41 -27.23 0.18 -1.92
N HIS A 42 -28.45 0.41 -1.43
CA HIS A 42 -29.62 0.53 -2.30
C HIS A 42 -29.53 1.77 -3.21
N MET A 43 -29.04 2.91 -2.70
CA MET A 43 -28.79 4.10 -3.52
C MET A 43 -27.75 3.82 -4.61
N LEU A 44 -26.66 3.17 -4.27
CA LEU A 44 -25.60 2.83 -5.21
C LEU A 44 -26.08 1.84 -6.28
N SER A 45 -26.82 0.80 -5.88
CA SER A 45 -27.42 -0.16 -6.81
C SER A 45 -28.48 0.47 -7.73
N LYS A 46 -29.12 1.56 -7.32
CA LYS A 46 -30.08 2.30 -8.15
C LYS A 46 -29.38 3.25 -9.13
N ALA A 47 -28.24 3.80 -8.72
CA ALA A 47 -27.45 4.71 -9.56
C ALA A 47 -26.62 3.96 -10.61
N GLN A 48 -26.19 2.73 -10.32
CA GLN A 48 -25.48 1.88 -11.27
C GLN A 48 -26.45 1.16 -12.23
N VAL A 49 -26.16 1.23 -13.54
CA VAL A 49 -26.89 0.48 -14.60
C VAL A 49 -26.40 -0.98 -14.71
N LYS A 50 -25.29 -1.33 -14.06
CA LYS A 50 -24.62 -2.64 -14.11
C LYS A 50 -25.19 -3.64 -13.08
N ALA A 51 -24.67 -4.87 -13.10
CA ALA A 51 -24.92 -5.89 -12.09
C ALA A 51 -24.69 -5.36 -10.66
N ARG A 52 -25.45 -5.90 -9.69
CA ARG A 52 -25.37 -5.47 -8.29
C ARG A 52 -23.92 -5.58 -7.77
N PRO A 53 -23.42 -4.54 -7.09
CA PRO A 53 -22.05 -4.48 -6.61
C PRO A 53 -21.81 -5.52 -5.51
N THR A 54 -20.61 -6.10 -5.50
CA THR A 54 -20.16 -6.97 -4.40
C THR A 54 -19.73 -6.13 -3.20
N VAL A 55 -20.02 -6.61 -2.00
CA VAL A 55 -19.72 -5.89 -0.75
C VAL A 55 -18.61 -6.61 0.01
N LEU A 56 -17.58 -5.87 0.40
CA LEU A 56 -16.55 -6.31 1.33
C LEU A 56 -16.88 -5.80 2.73
N TRP A 57 -17.06 -6.70 3.69
CA TRP A 57 -17.31 -6.36 5.09
C TRP A 57 -16.13 -6.78 5.96
N CYS A 58 -15.39 -5.79 6.47
CA CYS A 58 -14.22 -6.02 7.32
C CYS A 58 -14.53 -5.70 8.78
N TYR A 59 -14.12 -6.61 9.68
CA TYR A 59 -14.39 -6.52 11.11
C TYR A 59 -13.27 -7.18 11.93
N LYS A 60 -13.18 -6.85 13.21
CA LYS A 60 -12.15 -7.35 14.13
C LYS A 60 -12.51 -8.70 14.75
N LYS A 61 -13.60 -8.77 15.51
CA LYS A 61 -13.99 -9.99 16.27
C LYS A 61 -15.50 -10.21 16.36
N GLU A 62 -16.30 -9.17 16.48
CA GLU A 62 -17.74 -9.30 16.74
C GLU A 62 -18.58 -8.82 15.56
N LEU A 63 -19.27 -9.78 14.95
CA LEU A 63 -20.48 -9.51 14.17
C LEU A 63 -21.65 -9.91 15.04
N ASP A 64 -22.60 -9.00 15.28
CA ASP A 64 -23.83 -9.31 16.03
C ASP A 64 -24.75 -10.28 15.25
N PHE A 65 -24.32 -10.72 14.06
CA PHE A 65 -25.03 -11.63 13.19
C PHE A 65 -24.12 -12.74 12.65
N SER A 66 -24.72 -13.91 12.40
CA SER A 66 -23.97 -15.05 11.83
C SER A 66 -23.69 -14.84 10.34
N THR A 67 -22.43 -15.00 9.94
CA THR A 67 -21.99 -15.00 8.53
C THR A 67 -22.55 -16.17 7.72
N HIS A 68 -23.00 -17.25 8.38
CA HIS A 68 -23.54 -18.43 7.69
C HIS A 68 -25.03 -18.29 7.37
N ARG A 69 -25.35 -18.08 6.08
CA ARG A 69 -26.72 -17.99 5.54
C ARG A 69 -27.67 -19.11 6.04
N LYS A 70 -27.19 -20.35 6.09
CA LYS A 70 -27.98 -21.52 6.56
C LYS A 70 -28.27 -21.47 8.08
N LYS A 71 -27.30 -21.09 8.91
CA LYS A 71 -27.49 -20.96 10.36
C LYS A 71 -28.46 -19.82 10.67
N ARG A 72 -28.36 -18.72 9.91
CA ARG A 72 -29.25 -17.58 10.05
C ARG A 72 -30.70 -17.88 9.66
N MET A 73 -30.95 -18.55 8.53
CA MET A 73 -32.32 -18.97 8.18
C MET A 73 -32.94 -19.88 9.25
N LYS A 74 -32.14 -20.71 9.93
CA LYS A 74 -32.61 -21.50 11.07
C LYS A 74 -32.91 -20.63 12.30
N GLN A 75 -32.08 -19.63 12.60
CA GLN A 75 -32.36 -18.68 13.69
C GLN A 75 -33.59 -17.81 13.42
N MET A 76 -33.77 -17.35 12.18
CA MET A 76 -34.96 -16.64 11.70
C MET A 76 -36.22 -17.48 11.90
N ARG A 77 -36.22 -18.72 11.40
CA ARG A 77 -37.35 -19.65 11.59
C ARG A 77 -37.63 -19.92 13.07
N LYS A 78 -36.59 -20.08 13.91
CA LYS A 78 -36.75 -20.24 15.36
C LYS A 78 -37.33 -19.00 16.03
N ARG A 79 -36.90 -17.79 15.65
CA ARG A 79 -37.46 -16.53 16.15
C ARG A 79 -38.92 -16.37 15.75
N GLN A 80 -39.24 -16.58 14.47
CA GLN A 80 -40.62 -16.53 13.96
C GLN A 80 -41.54 -17.55 14.65
N GLN A 81 -41.04 -18.75 14.96
CA GLN A 81 -41.77 -19.75 15.74
C GLN A 81 -41.96 -19.36 17.20
N ALA A 82 -40.98 -18.67 17.81
CA ALA A 82 -41.03 -18.25 19.21
C ALA A 82 -41.92 -17.02 19.44
N THR A 83 -42.01 -16.08 18.49
CA THR A 83 -42.85 -14.87 18.62
C THR A 83 -44.31 -15.06 18.21
N GLY A 84 -44.71 -16.23 17.69
CA GLY A 84 -46.11 -16.53 17.35
C GLY A 84 -46.72 -15.64 16.27
N SER A 85 -45.92 -14.80 15.60
CA SER A 85 -46.37 -13.90 14.54
C SER A 85 -46.41 -14.66 13.20
N THR A 86 -47.50 -15.37 12.95
CA THR A 86 -47.90 -15.91 11.64
C THR A 86 -48.45 -14.80 10.72
N GLY A 87 -47.70 -13.70 10.59
CA GLY A 87 -47.98 -12.62 9.67
C GLY A 87 -46.83 -12.49 8.69
N ALA A 88 -47.06 -12.86 7.42
CA ALA A 88 -46.22 -12.44 6.31
C ALA A 88 -46.46 -10.95 6.03
N GLY A 89 -46.04 -10.08 6.95
CA GLY A 89 -46.19 -8.64 6.85
C GLY A 89 -44.85 -7.97 7.10
N ASP A 90 -44.26 -7.41 6.02
CA ASP A 90 -43.42 -6.20 5.90
C ASP A 90 -42.35 -5.80 6.94
N ASP A 91 -42.18 -6.52 8.05
CA ASP A 91 -41.18 -6.28 9.10
C ASP A 91 -39.95 -7.21 8.96
N ASP A 92 -39.66 -7.66 7.73
CA ASP A 92 -38.32 -8.13 7.42
C ASP A 92 -37.40 -6.92 7.49
N ASN A 93 -36.68 -6.79 8.61
CA ASN A 93 -35.67 -5.76 8.82
C ASN A 93 -34.85 -5.58 7.52
N PRO A 94 -34.77 -4.38 6.91
CA PRO A 94 -34.12 -4.16 5.62
C PRO A 94 -32.69 -4.71 5.56
N PHE A 95 -32.01 -4.73 6.70
CA PHE A 95 -30.71 -5.34 6.89
C PHE A 95 -30.69 -6.85 6.62
N GLU A 96 -31.72 -7.61 6.98
CA GLU A 96 -31.76 -9.06 6.74
C GLU A 96 -32.01 -9.40 5.27
N VAL A 97 -32.87 -8.62 4.61
CA VAL A 97 -33.06 -8.69 3.16
C VAL A 97 -31.75 -8.36 2.45
N PHE A 98 -31.04 -7.33 2.89
CA PHE A 98 -29.73 -6.97 2.34
C PHE A 98 -28.73 -8.12 2.45
N LEU A 99 -28.56 -8.69 3.65
CA LEU A 99 -27.59 -9.77 3.89
C LEU A 99 -27.95 -11.08 3.17
N SER A 100 -29.21 -11.31 2.81
CA SER A 100 -29.65 -12.52 2.08
C SER A 100 -29.62 -12.39 0.56
N SER A 101 -29.81 -11.17 0.06
CA SER A 101 -29.90 -10.87 -1.38
C SER A 101 -28.58 -10.43 -2.00
N THR A 102 -27.63 -9.92 -1.22
CA THR A 102 -26.34 -9.41 -1.72
C THR A 102 -25.21 -10.41 -1.53
N GLN A 103 -24.21 -10.32 -2.40
CA GLN A 103 -22.97 -11.10 -2.30
C GLN A 103 -21.98 -10.36 -1.40
N ILE A 104 -21.91 -10.76 -0.13
CA ILE A 104 -21.04 -10.14 0.86
C ILE A 104 -19.87 -11.06 1.16
N HIS A 105 -18.66 -10.51 1.06
CA HIS A 105 -17.43 -11.15 1.47
C HIS A 105 -17.03 -10.66 2.86
N TYR A 106 -17.07 -11.57 3.84
CA TYR A 106 -16.69 -11.28 5.22
C TYR A 106 -15.22 -11.58 5.44
N THR A 107 -14.46 -10.60 5.92
CA THR A 107 -13.03 -10.78 6.21
C THR A 107 -12.67 -10.21 7.56
N PHE A 108 -11.82 -10.94 8.28
CA PHE A 108 -11.16 -10.42 9.45
C PHE A 108 -10.09 -9.42 9.04
N TYR A 109 -9.83 -8.43 9.87
CA TYR A 109 -8.73 -7.49 9.64
C TYR A 109 -7.36 -8.19 9.52
N SER A 110 -7.15 -9.31 10.21
CA SER A 110 -5.94 -10.15 10.07
C SER A 110 -5.79 -10.77 8.67
N ASP A 111 -6.91 -11.03 8.01
CA ASP A 111 -6.99 -11.81 6.77
C ASP A 111 -7.10 -10.91 5.53
N THR A 112 -6.89 -9.60 5.70
CA THR A 112 -6.85 -8.62 4.60
C THR A 112 -5.78 -8.88 3.52
N PRO A 113 -4.69 -9.63 3.73
CA PRO A 113 -3.85 -10.07 2.61
C PRO A 113 -4.59 -10.95 1.59
N LYS A 114 -5.66 -11.67 1.98
CA LYS A 114 -6.37 -12.61 1.10
C LYS A 114 -7.32 -11.94 0.11
N ILE A 115 -7.68 -10.68 0.35
CA ILE A 115 -8.54 -9.90 -0.56
C ILE A 115 -7.74 -9.26 -1.69
N LEU A 116 -6.41 -9.35 -1.64
CA LEU A 116 -5.55 -8.84 -2.69
C LEU A 116 -5.86 -9.56 -4.00
N GLY A 117 -6.00 -8.77 -5.06
CA GLY A 117 -6.41 -9.24 -6.38
C GLY A 117 -7.90 -9.27 -6.65
N ARG A 118 -8.76 -9.24 -5.63
CA ARG A 118 -10.20 -9.07 -5.83
C ARG A 118 -10.57 -7.59 -5.95
N THR A 119 -11.73 -7.33 -6.54
CA THR A 119 -12.33 -6.00 -6.67
C THR A 119 -13.75 -6.02 -6.13
N PHE A 120 -14.12 -4.99 -5.37
CA PHE A 120 -15.43 -4.84 -4.75
C PHE A 120 -16.07 -3.51 -5.13
N GLY A 121 -17.41 -3.48 -5.20
CA GLY A 121 -18.15 -2.24 -5.46
C GLY A 121 -18.43 -1.43 -4.20
N MET A 122 -18.47 -2.07 -3.04
CA MET A 122 -18.65 -1.39 -1.76
C MET A 122 -17.76 -2.01 -0.68
N CYS A 123 -17.11 -1.19 0.13
CA CYS A 123 -16.31 -1.64 1.28
C CYS A 123 -16.86 -1.03 2.56
N VAL A 124 -17.14 -1.87 3.56
CA VAL A 124 -17.62 -1.47 4.89
C VAL A 124 -16.55 -1.80 5.91
N LEU A 125 -16.09 -0.76 6.60
CA LEU A 125 -15.11 -0.84 7.68
C LEU A 125 -15.84 -0.58 9.00
N GLN A 126 -16.00 -1.63 9.81
CA GLN A 126 -16.85 -1.58 10.99
C GLN A 126 -16.17 -0.95 12.23
N ASP A 127 -14.93 -1.33 12.52
CA ASP A 127 -14.26 -0.95 13.78
C ASP A 127 -13.10 0.02 13.49
N PHE A 128 -13.34 1.32 13.73
CA PHE A 128 -12.31 2.36 13.54
C PHE A 128 -11.08 2.18 14.44
N GLU A 129 -11.27 1.69 15.67
CA GLU A 129 -10.20 1.47 16.66
C GLU A 129 -9.12 0.49 16.19
N ALA A 130 -9.46 -0.40 15.24
CA ALA A 130 -8.56 -1.41 14.70
C ALA A 130 -7.95 -1.02 13.34
N LEU A 131 -8.29 0.15 12.78
CA LEU A 131 -7.87 0.54 11.42
C LEU A 131 -6.40 0.97 11.35
N THR A 132 -5.52 0.02 11.08
CA THR A 132 -4.13 0.37 10.75
C THR A 132 -4.00 1.03 9.37
N PRO A 133 -3.01 1.91 9.14
CA PRO A 133 -2.73 2.52 7.84
C PRO A 133 -2.63 1.51 6.68
N ASN A 134 -1.94 0.38 6.92
CA ASN A 134 -1.79 -0.68 5.93
C ASN A 134 -3.13 -1.33 5.57
N LEU A 135 -4.00 -1.52 6.57
CA LEU A 135 -5.32 -2.07 6.35
C LEU A 135 -6.19 -1.13 5.51
N LEU A 136 -6.16 0.16 5.86
CA LEU A 136 -6.88 1.20 5.14
C LEU A 136 -6.43 1.26 3.67
N ALA A 137 -5.12 1.20 3.42
CA ALA A 137 -4.59 1.15 2.05
C ALA A 137 -5.10 -0.08 1.28
N ARG A 138 -5.00 -1.27 1.88
CA ARG A 138 -5.46 -2.52 1.27
C ARG A 138 -6.94 -2.51 0.92
N THR A 139 -7.79 -2.05 1.84
CA THR A 139 -9.24 -2.08 1.65
C THR A 139 -9.69 -1.04 0.62
N ILE A 140 -9.17 0.18 0.69
CA ILE A 140 -9.54 1.25 -0.24
C ILE A 140 -9.09 0.92 -1.67
N GLU A 141 -7.88 0.36 -1.84
CA GLU A 141 -7.40 -0.07 -3.17
C GLU A 141 -8.24 -1.16 -3.83
N THR A 142 -8.96 -1.98 -3.05
CA THR A 142 -9.82 -3.05 -3.60
C THR A 142 -11.16 -2.55 -4.14
N VAL A 143 -11.51 -1.28 -3.91
CA VAL A 143 -12.76 -0.69 -4.39
C VAL A 143 -12.61 -0.22 -5.83
N GLU A 144 -13.59 -0.52 -6.67
CA GLU A 144 -13.65 -0.04 -8.06
C GLU A 144 -14.19 1.41 -8.15
N GLY A 145 -13.94 2.07 -9.29
CA GLY A 145 -14.46 3.40 -9.61
C GLY A 145 -15.99 3.41 -9.64
N GLY A 146 -16.60 4.46 -9.08
CA GLY A 146 -18.04 4.51 -8.80
C GLY A 146 -18.46 3.66 -7.60
N GLY A 147 -17.50 3.05 -6.90
CA GLY A 147 -17.72 2.31 -5.66
C GLY A 147 -17.69 3.21 -4.42
N LEU A 148 -18.18 2.64 -3.31
CA LEU A 148 -18.35 3.36 -2.05
C LEU A 148 -17.56 2.72 -0.91
N VAL A 149 -16.75 3.54 -0.23
CA VAL A 149 -16.08 3.18 1.03
C VAL A 149 -16.90 3.77 2.17
N VAL A 150 -17.33 2.92 3.11
CA VAL A 150 -18.08 3.32 4.30
C VAL A 150 -17.28 3.02 5.55
N LEU A 151 -16.98 4.06 6.32
CA LEU A 151 -16.37 3.97 7.65
C LEU A 151 -17.49 4.11 8.69
N LEU A 152 -17.62 3.12 9.57
CA LEU A 152 -18.55 3.19 10.70
C LEU A 152 -17.81 3.69 11.94
N LEU A 153 -18.34 4.73 12.56
CA LEU A 153 -17.92 5.24 13.86
C LEU A 153 -19.09 5.03 14.82
N GLN A 154 -18.87 4.34 15.94
CA GLN A 154 -19.90 4.24 17.00
C GLN A 154 -20.17 5.62 17.61
N THR A 155 -21.37 5.86 18.14
CA THR A 155 -21.66 7.18 18.73
C THR A 155 -20.73 7.44 19.91
N MET A 156 -20.10 8.60 19.88
CA MET A 156 -19.32 9.15 20.98
C MET A 156 -20.01 10.43 21.43
N ARG A 157 -19.90 10.76 22.72
CA ARG A 157 -20.58 11.94 23.30
C ARG A 157 -19.99 13.26 22.79
N SER A 158 -18.82 13.24 22.16
CA SER A 158 -18.23 14.41 21.47
C SER A 158 -17.27 14.00 20.34
N LEU A 159 -17.16 14.81 19.30
CA LEU A 159 -16.12 14.67 18.26
C LEU A 159 -14.70 14.79 18.84
N LYS A 160 -14.52 15.50 19.97
CA LYS A 160 -13.23 15.54 20.68
C LYS A 160 -12.79 14.18 21.22
N GLN A 161 -13.73 13.26 21.50
CA GLN A 161 -13.38 11.89 21.86
C GLN A 161 -12.77 11.12 20.69
N LEU A 162 -13.09 11.47 19.43
CA LEU A 162 -12.44 10.86 18.26
C LEU A 162 -10.96 11.20 18.19
N TYR A 163 -10.57 12.43 18.61
CA TYR A 163 -9.16 12.80 18.74
C TYR A 163 -8.44 11.95 19.79
N THR A 164 -9.11 11.65 20.91
CA THR A 164 -8.53 10.87 22.01
C THR A 164 -8.76 9.37 21.91
N LEU A 165 -9.34 8.86 20.81
CA LEU A 165 -9.67 7.43 20.70
C LEU A 165 -8.39 6.60 20.72
N THR A 166 -8.26 5.73 21.72
CA THR A 166 -7.15 4.79 21.76
C THR A 166 -7.42 3.65 20.79
N MET A 167 -6.67 3.58 19.69
CA MET A 167 -6.57 2.39 18.86
C MET A 167 -6.06 1.16 19.62
N ASP A 168 -6.46 -0.01 19.14
CA ASP A 168 -5.98 -1.31 19.64
C ASP A 168 -4.46 -1.48 19.49
N VAL A 169 -3.88 -0.85 18.47
CA VAL A 169 -2.44 -0.89 18.23
C VAL A 169 -1.69 -0.21 19.37
N HIS A 170 -2.27 0.78 20.03
CA HIS A 170 -1.62 1.40 21.18
C HIS A 170 -1.43 0.41 22.34
N ALA A 171 -2.27 -0.62 22.48
CA ALA A 171 -2.01 -1.68 23.46
C ALA A 171 -0.70 -2.44 23.16
N ARG A 172 -0.24 -2.47 21.90
CA ARG A 172 1.08 -3.01 21.51
C ARG A 172 2.23 -2.04 21.76
N TYR A 173 1.97 -0.73 21.73
CA TYR A 173 2.96 0.32 21.96
C TYR A 173 3.12 0.70 23.43
N ARG A 174 2.20 0.29 24.30
CA ARG A 174 2.34 0.44 25.75
C ARG A 174 3.46 -0.46 26.26
N THR A 175 4.58 0.14 26.62
CA THR A 175 5.63 -0.49 27.42
C THR A 175 5.35 -0.28 28.90
N GLU A 176 6.11 -0.93 29.79
CA GLU A 176 5.94 -0.74 31.23
C GLU A 176 6.27 0.69 31.67
N THR A 177 7.29 1.26 31.03
CA THR A 177 7.79 2.63 31.21
C THR A 177 6.83 3.66 30.66
N HIS A 178 6.21 3.39 29.50
CA HIS A 178 5.33 4.32 28.83
C HIS A 178 3.93 3.74 28.65
N ARG A 179 3.08 3.98 29.67
CA ARG A 179 1.68 3.49 29.71
C ARG A 179 0.70 4.37 28.95
N GLN A 180 1.02 5.66 28.76
CA GLN A 180 0.19 6.61 28.04
C GLN A 180 0.68 6.71 26.59
N THR A 181 -0.24 6.44 25.69
CA THR A 181 -0.04 6.52 24.23
C THR A 181 -0.96 7.61 23.72
N GLU A 182 -0.39 8.61 23.05
CA GLU A 182 -1.14 9.70 22.45
C GLU A 182 -1.49 9.34 20.99
N PRO A 183 -2.78 9.34 20.62
CA PRO A 183 -3.25 8.92 19.30
C PRO A 183 -3.07 10.01 18.23
N ARG A 184 -1.83 10.45 17.97
CA ARG A 184 -1.51 11.52 17.01
C ARG A 184 -1.92 11.18 15.57
N PHE A 185 -1.81 9.91 15.18
CA PHE A 185 -2.23 9.50 13.84
C PHE A 185 -3.73 9.72 13.61
N ASN A 186 -4.56 9.50 14.64
CA ASN A 186 -6.00 9.69 14.54
C ASN A 186 -6.37 11.15 14.39
N GLU A 187 -5.66 12.04 15.09
CA GLU A 187 -5.86 13.49 14.94
C GLU A 187 -5.56 13.93 13.51
N ARG A 188 -4.40 13.52 12.97
CA ARG A 188 -4.03 13.76 11.57
C ARG A 188 -5.06 13.18 10.60
N PHE A 189 -5.55 11.96 10.86
CA PHE A 189 -6.56 11.31 10.02
C PHE A 189 -7.85 12.12 9.94
N ILE A 190 -8.38 12.57 11.07
CA ILE A 190 -9.62 13.36 11.12
C ILE A 190 -9.43 14.72 10.44
N LEU A 191 -8.31 15.41 10.68
CA LEU A 191 -7.99 16.67 10.01
C LEU A 191 -7.88 16.47 8.49
N SER A 192 -7.28 15.37 8.05
CA SER A 192 -7.21 15.04 6.61
C SER A 192 -8.60 14.81 5.99
N LEU A 193 -9.53 14.18 6.72
CA LEU A 193 -10.91 13.98 6.26
C LEU A 193 -11.64 15.32 6.12
N SER A 194 -11.34 16.30 6.97
CA SER A 194 -11.95 17.63 6.88
C SER A 194 -11.51 18.42 5.66
N SER A 195 -10.27 18.20 5.20
CA SER A 195 -9.71 18.82 3.99
C SER A 195 -10.17 18.16 2.69
N PHE A 196 -10.76 16.97 2.76
CA PHE A 196 -11.06 16.14 1.60
C PHE A 196 -12.45 16.44 1.00
N GLU A 197 -12.50 16.75 -0.30
CA GLU A 197 -13.71 17.25 -0.97
C GLU A 197 -14.78 16.18 -1.24
N GLN A 198 -14.38 14.93 -1.50
CA GLN A 198 -15.32 13.83 -1.80
C GLN A 198 -15.63 12.93 -0.59
N CYS A 199 -15.46 13.46 0.63
CA CYS A 199 -15.89 12.80 1.86
C CYS A 199 -17.10 13.49 2.48
N LEU A 200 -18.09 12.67 2.86
CA LEU A 200 -19.27 13.13 3.54
C LEU A 200 -19.36 12.47 4.92
N ILE A 201 -19.43 13.29 5.96
CA ILE A 201 -19.68 12.83 7.32
C ILE A 201 -21.18 12.93 7.60
N VAL A 202 -21.75 11.81 8.01
CA VAL A 202 -23.18 11.59 8.08
C VAL A 202 -23.56 10.99 9.43
N ASP A 203 -24.66 11.45 10.01
CA ASP A 203 -25.20 10.95 11.29
C ASP A 203 -26.07 9.69 11.11
N ASP A 204 -26.48 9.05 12.21
CA ASP A 204 -27.33 7.86 12.27
C ASP A 204 -28.66 7.97 11.50
N GLN A 205 -29.10 9.18 11.16
CA GLN A 205 -30.32 9.44 10.38
C GLN A 205 -30.07 9.88 8.93
N LEU A 206 -28.84 9.74 8.44
CA LEU A 206 -28.41 10.24 7.13
C LEU A 206 -28.47 11.77 6.98
N ASN A 207 -28.29 12.51 8.08
CA ASN A 207 -28.10 13.96 8.02
C ASN A 207 -26.61 14.27 7.84
N VAL A 208 -26.28 15.21 6.96
CA VAL A 208 -24.89 15.64 6.75
C VAL A 208 -24.45 16.53 7.91
N LEU A 209 -23.32 16.22 8.54
CA LEU A 209 -22.72 17.05 9.59
C LEU A 209 -21.86 18.17 8.96
N PRO A 210 -21.98 19.44 9.42
CA PRO A 210 -21.25 20.57 8.84
C PRO A 210 -19.78 20.68 9.29
N CYS A 211 -19.15 19.59 9.73
CA CYS A 211 -17.80 19.62 10.31
C CYS A 211 -16.68 19.76 9.27
N SER A 212 -16.92 19.42 8.01
CA SER A 212 -15.97 19.73 6.94
C SER A 212 -16.24 21.13 6.41
N SER A 213 -15.23 22.00 6.48
CA SER A 213 -15.23 23.37 5.99
C SER A 213 -15.74 23.46 4.54
N ASN A 214 -15.58 22.39 3.78
CA ASN A 214 -15.93 22.28 2.36
C ASN A 214 -17.23 21.49 2.08
N ALA A 215 -17.87 20.84 3.08
CA ALA A 215 -19.26 20.37 2.92
C ALA A 215 -20.28 21.52 2.87
N SER A 216 -19.80 22.76 3.04
CA SER A 216 -20.55 23.99 2.77
C SER A 216 -20.65 24.32 1.28
N LEU A 217 -19.76 23.77 0.43
CA LEU A 217 -19.82 23.96 -1.03
C LEU A 217 -20.83 22.98 -1.63
N THR A 218 -21.80 23.54 -2.34
CA THR A 218 -22.79 22.85 -3.15
C THR A 218 -22.09 21.87 -4.08
N ILE A 219 -22.21 20.56 -3.84
CA ILE A 219 -21.73 19.56 -4.81
C ILE A 219 -22.57 19.76 -6.08
N GLU A 220 -21.97 20.36 -7.10
CA GLU A 220 -22.63 20.56 -8.38
C GLU A 220 -22.85 19.20 -9.05
N VAL A 221 -24.03 19.03 -9.63
CA VAL A 221 -24.36 17.83 -10.38
C VAL A 221 -23.56 17.89 -11.68
N LEU A 222 -22.64 16.94 -11.87
CA LEU A 222 -21.95 16.82 -13.15
C LEU A 222 -23.00 16.54 -14.25
N PRO A 223 -22.99 17.28 -15.37
CA PRO A 223 -23.93 17.07 -16.45
C PRO A 223 -23.83 15.63 -16.95
N SER A 224 -24.97 15.02 -17.28
CA SER A 224 -25.01 13.68 -17.88
C SER A 224 -24.27 13.71 -19.21
N LYS A 225 -23.10 13.07 -19.28
CA LYS A 225 -22.38 12.87 -20.55
C LYS A 225 -23.26 12.01 -21.46
N THR A 226 -23.63 12.52 -22.62
CA THR A 226 -24.20 11.72 -23.72
C THR A 226 -23.16 10.67 -24.17
N GLU A 227 -23.62 9.50 -24.61
CA GLU A 227 -22.79 8.31 -24.87
C GLU A 227 -21.62 8.57 -25.83
N GLU A 228 -21.72 9.54 -26.74
CA GLU A 228 -20.67 9.91 -27.70
C GLU A 228 -19.56 10.81 -27.13
N ASN A 229 -19.86 11.58 -26.07
CA ASN A 229 -18.89 12.44 -25.35
C ASN A 229 -18.29 11.75 -24.11
N SER A 230 -18.55 10.45 -23.93
CA SER A 230 -18.22 9.69 -22.72
C SER A 230 -16.83 9.03 -22.75
N LEU A 231 -16.24 8.87 -23.93
CA LEU A 231 -14.95 8.17 -24.08
C LEU A 231 -13.80 9.14 -23.81
N THR A 232 -12.90 8.76 -22.91
CA THR A 232 -11.65 9.51 -22.71
C THR A 232 -10.79 9.44 -23.99
N PRO A 233 -9.93 10.43 -24.24
CA PRO A 233 -9.05 10.43 -25.42
C PRO A 233 -8.23 9.12 -25.55
N GLU A 234 -7.78 8.58 -24.42
CA GLU A 234 -7.05 7.31 -24.32
C GLU A 234 -7.89 6.10 -24.75
N GLN A 235 -9.19 6.07 -24.43
CA GLN A 235 -10.08 5.00 -24.87
C GLN A 235 -10.32 5.03 -26.38
N ILE A 236 -10.34 6.23 -26.98
CA ILE A 236 -10.44 6.39 -28.42
C ILE A 236 -9.16 5.88 -29.10
N GLU A 237 -8.00 6.22 -28.56
CA GLU A 237 -6.72 5.71 -29.07
C GLU A 237 -6.59 4.19 -28.90
N LEU A 238 -7.06 3.62 -27.78
CA LEU A 238 -7.06 2.17 -27.59
C LEU A 238 -7.93 1.49 -28.65
N LYS A 239 -9.13 2.01 -28.92
CA LYS A 239 -10.00 1.48 -29.98
C LYS A 239 -9.35 1.55 -31.36
N LYS A 240 -8.63 2.64 -31.67
CA LYS A 240 -7.84 2.76 -32.91
C LYS A 240 -6.74 1.69 -32.97
N LEU A 241 -6.03 1.48 -31.87
CA LEU A 241 -4.98 0.47 -31.77
C LEU A 241 -5.53 -0.95 -31.94
N CYS A 242 -6.63 -1.28 -31.26
CA CYS A 242 -7.35 -2.55 -31.44
C CYS A 242 -7.81 -2.75 -32.90
N TYR A 243 -8.34 -1.71 -33.54
CA TYR A 243 -8.74 -1.79 -34.95
C TYR A 243 -7.56 -2.07 -35.86
N SER A 244 -6.42 -1.40 -35.64
CA SER A 244 -5.22 -1.58 -36.47
C SER A 244 -4.59 -2.98 -36.35
N LEU A 245 -4.73 -3.63 -35.19
CA LEU A 245 -4.10 -4.93 -34.88
C LEU A 245 -5.10 -6.09 -34.94
N LYS A 246 -6.33 -5.86 -35.41
CA LYS A 246 -7.35 -6.92 -35.47
C LYS A 246 -6.98 -8.06 -36.42
N GLU A 247 -6.19 -7.77 -37.45
CA GLU A 247 -5.76 -8.74 -38.45
C GLU A 247 -4.55 -9.57 -38.00
N THR A 248 -3.77 -9.10 -37.02
CA THR A 248 -2.56 -9.78 -36.54
C THR A 248 -2.88 -10.78 -35.43
N GLN A 249 -3.36 -11.97 -35.77
CA GLN A 249 -3.46 -13.08 -34.82
C GLN A 249 -2.07 -13.59 -34.42
N PRO A 250 -1.77 -13.89 -33.14
CA PRO A 250 -2.63 -13.91 -31.94
C PRO A 250 -2.72 -12.58 -31.17
N ILE A 251 -2.00 -11.55 -31.62
CA ILE A 251 -1.82 -10.27 -30.90
C ILE A 251 -3.14 -9.50 -30.76
N GLY A 252 -3.95 -9.45 -31.83
CA GLY A 252 -5.22 -8.73 -31.86
C GLY A 252 -6.19 -9.16 -30.75
N ASN A 253 -6.41 -10.48 -30.60
CA ASN A 253 -7.32 -11.04 -29.60
C ASN A 253 -6.86 -10.76 -28.16
N LEU A 254 -5.54 -10.77 -27.93
CA LEU A 254 -4.97 -10.51 -26.61
C LEU A 254 -5.05 -9.01 -26.25
N ILE A 255 -4.85 -8.12 -27.21
CA ILE A 255 -4.98 -6.67 -26.99
C ILE A 255 -6.43 -6.26 -26.74
N GLU A 256 -7.41 -6.95 -27.34
CA GLU A 256 -8.84 -6.72 -27.05
C GLU A 256 -9.18 -7.00 -25.57
N CYS A 257 -8.40 -7.82 -24.87
CA CYS A 257 -8.56 -8.05 -23.44
C CYS A 257 -8.06 -6.90 -22.55
N CYS A 258 -7.22 -6.00 -23.07
CA CYS A 258 -6.65 -4.88 -22.33
C CYS A 258 -7.72 -3.81 -22.10
N LYS A 259 -7.71 -3.23 -20.90
CA LYS A 259 -8.66 -2.15 -20.53
C LYS A 259 -8.11 -0.76 -20.81
N THR A 260 -6.81 -0.59 -20.66
CA THR A 260 -6.11 0.69 -20.70
C THR A 260 -5.11 0.72 -21.84
N LEU A 261 -4.84 1.93 -22.35
CA LEU A 261 -3.95 2.13 -23.48
C LEU A 261 -2.50 1.83 -23.08
N ASP A 262 -2.11 2.22 -21.88
CA ASP A 262 -0.83 1.86 -21.27
C ASP A 262 -0.61 0.35 -21.24
N GLN A 263 -1.64 -0.44 -20.90
CA GLN A 263 -1.53 -1.90 -20.91
C GLN A 263 -1.36 -2.45 -22.32
N GLY A 264 -2.08 -1.90 -23.30
CA GLY A 264 -1.93 -2.26 -24.71
C GLY A 264 -0.52 -2.03 -25.22
N LYS A 265 0.07 -0.86 -24.93
CA LYS A 265 1.45 -0.51 -25.30
C LYS A 265 2.48 -1.43 -24.63
N VAL A 266 2.32 -1.70 -23.33
CA VAL A 266 3.21 -2.62 -22.60
C VAL A 266 3.10 -4.04 -23.14
N LEU A 267 1.89 -4.55 -23.34
CA LEU A 267 1.67 -5.89 -23.89
C LEU A 267 2.29 -6.02 -25.30
N LEU A 268 2.10 -5.02 -26.16
CA LEU A 268 2.68 -5.00 -27.50
C LEU A 268 4.21 -5.10 -27.44
N LYS A 269 4.86 -4.27 -26.61
CA LYS A 269 6.33 -4.32 -26.48
C LYS A 269 6.84 -5.62 -25.85
N LEU A 270 6.07 -6.26 -24.97
CA LEU A 270 6.38 -7.60 -24.45
C LEU A 270 6.28 -8.66 -25.56
N LEU A 271 5.22 -8.62 -26.38
CA LEU A 271 5.02 -9.54 -27.49
C LEU A 271 6.09 -9.35 -28.57
N ASP A 272 6.47 -8.11 -28.90
CA ASP A 272 7.58 -7.82 -29.81
C ASP A 272 8.88 -8.46 -29.30
N SER A 273 9.18 -8.31 -28.01
CA SER A 273 10.36 -8.92 -27.37
C SER A 273 10.33 -10.45 -27.42
N ILE A 274 9.14 -11.07 -27.35
CA ILE A 274 8.92 -12.51 -27.49
C ILE A 274 9.16 -12.95 -28.94
N THR A 275 8.70 -12.17 -29.93
CA THR A 275 8.85 -12.49 -31.35
C THR A 275 10.29 -12.36 -31.85
N ASP A 276 11.06 -11.39 -31.33
CA ASP A 276 12.47 -11.18 -31.68
C ASP A 276 13.37 -12.34 -31.20
N LYS A 277 12.89 -13.18 -30.28
CA LYS A 277 13.62 -14.32 -29.68
C LYS A 277 15.01 -13.93 -29.16
N ALA A 278 15.15 -12.68 -28.70
CA ALA A 278 16.38 -12.19 -28.10
C ALA A 278 16.54 -12.78 -26.68
N PHE A 279 17.20 -13.93 -26.58
CA PHE A 279 17.45 -14.65 -25.33
C PHE A 279 18.20 -13.85 -24.23
N ARG A 280 18.76 -12.68 -24.55
CA ARG A 280 19.49 -11.82 -23.60
C ARG A 280 18.83 -10.46 -23.39
N HIS A 281 17.51 -10.42 -23.55
CA HIS A 281 16.72 -9.22 -23.31
C HIS A 281 16.08 -9.29 -21.90
N THR A 282 16.03 -8.15 -21.21
CA THR A 282 15.31 -7.98 -19.94
C THR A 282 14.31 -6.85 -20.09
N CYS A 283 13.02 -7.13 -19.93
CA CYS A 283 11.98 -6.10 -19.86
C CYS A 283 11.61 -5.87 -18.40
N SER A 284 11.75 -4.63 -17.92
CA SER A 284 11.36 -4.24 -16.57
C SER A 284 10.10 -3.38 -16.62
N ILE A 285 9.04 -3.86 -15.99
CA ILE A 285 7.76 -3.17 -15.82
C ILE A 285 7.71 -2.55 -14.43
N THR A 286 7.67 -1.22 -14.39
CA THR A 286 7.47 -0.44 -13.17
C THR A 286 6.05 0.08 -13.13
N ALA A 287 5.36 -0.08 -12.01
CA ALA A 287 4.05 0.55 -11.84
C ALA A 287 3.72 0.73 -10.36
N SER A 288 2.70 1.53 -10.08
CA SER A 288 2.01 1.50 -8.80
C SER A 288 1.14 0.25 -8.65
N ARG A 289 0.61 0.02 -7.46
CA ARG A 289 -0.35 -1.07 -7.23
C ARG A 289 -1.68 -0.77 -7.95
N GLY A 290 -2.42 -1.81 -8.35
CA GLY A 290 -3.73 -1.64 -8.99
C GLY A 290 -3.72 -1.17 -10.45
N ARG A 291 -2.56 -1.07 -11.11
CA ARG A 291 -2.41 -0.70 -12.54
C ARG A 291 -2.45 -1.89 -13.52
N GLY A 292 -2.62 -3.10 -12.99
CA GLY A 292 -2.82 -4.34 -13.77
C GLY A 292 -1.55 -4.98 -14.36
N LYS A 293 -0.40 -4.84 -13.66
CA LYS A 293 0.86 -5.53 -14.03
C LYS A 293 0.72 -7.03 -14.21
N SER A 294 0.18 -7.74 -13.21
CA SER A 294 0.02 -9.20 -13.27
C SER A 294 -0.95 -9.64 -14.37
N ALA A 295 -1.92 -8.79 -14.73
CA ALA A 295 -2.82 -9.03 -15.86
C ALA A 295 -2.08 -8.92 -17.20
N ALA A 296 -1.27 -7.88 -17.40
CA ALA A 296 -0.46 -7.70 -18.60
C ALA A 296 0.57 -8.83 -18.77
N LEU A 297 1.22 -9.24 -17.67
CA LEU A 297 2.14 -10.38 -17.65
C LEU A 297 1.43 -11.70 -17.99
N GLY A 298 0.24 -11.94 -17.42
CA GLY A 298 -0.55 -13.14 -17.72
C GLY A 298 -0.95 -13.23 -19.19
N LEU A 299 -1.39 -12.12 -19.79
CA LEU A 299 -1.68 -12.05 -21.23
C LEU A 299 -0.41 -12.26 -22.09
N ALA A 300 0.73 -11.70 -21.67
CA ALA A 300 2.00 -11.91 -22.35
C ALA A 300 2.45 -13.39 -22.32
N VAL A 301 2.21 -14.11 -21.22
CA VAL A 301 2.47 -15.57 -21.12
C VAL A 301 1.60 -16.35 -22.10
N ALA A 302 0.31 -16.04 -22.16
CA ALA A 302 -0.61 -16.67 -23.11
C ALA A 302 -0.15 -16.43 -24.56
N GLY A 303 0.32 -15.22 -24.87
CA GLY A 303 0.95 -14.90 -26.15
C GLY A 303 2.25 -15.66 -26.41
N ALA A 304 3.14 -15.78 -25.42
CA ALA A 304 4.39 -16.55 -25.54
C ALA A 304 4.14 -18.03 -25.89
N ILE A 305 3.08 -18.62 -25.32
CA ILE A 305 2.66 -19.98 -25.62
C ILE A 305 2.13 -20.10 -27.05
N ALA A 306 1.37 -19.10 -27.51
CA ALA A 306 0.92 -19.05 -28.90
C ALA A 306 2.09 -18.93 -29.89
N PHE A 307 3.16 -18.22 -29.52
CA PHE A 307 4.40 -18.10 -30.31
C PHE A 307 5.35 -19.31 -30.20
N GLY A 308 5.01 -20.33 -29.39
CA GLY A 308 5.72 -21.61 -29.35
C GLY A 308 6.82 -21.73 -28.30
N TYR A 309 6.81 -20.94 -27.23
CA TYR A 309 7.73 -21.14 -26.09
C TYR A 309 7.37 -22.41 -25.33
N SER A 310 8.37 -23.22 -24.96
CA SER A 310 8.19 -24.53 -24.32
C SER A 310 8.08 -24.41 -22.80
N ASN A 311 9.11 -23.85 -22.17
CA ASN A 311 9.29 -23.85 -20.73
C ASN A 311 9.25 -22.41 -20.23
N ILE A 312 8.12 -22.05 -19.60
CA ILE A 312 7.91 -20.75 -18.99
C ILE A 312 7.89 -20.92 -17.48
N TYR A 313 8.74 -20.18 -16.80
CA TYR A 313 8.78 -20.20 -15.34
C TYR A 313 8.32 -18.88 -14.74
N VAL A 314 7.52 -18.98 -13.70
CA VAL A 314 6.99 -17.84 -12.95
C VAL A 314 7.53 -17.91 -11.53
N THR A 315 8.11 -16.80 -11.07
CA THR A 315 8.65 -16.65 -9.73
C THR A 315 7.97 -15.49 -9.01
N SER A 316 7.61 -15.72 -7.75
CA SER A 316 7.07 -14.72 -6.83
C SER A 316 7.51 -15.05 -5.40
N PRO A 317 7.54 -14.07 -4.47
CA PRO A 317 7.88 -14.33 -3.07
C PRO A 317 6.85 -15.24 -2.37
N ALA A 318 5.58 -15.15 -2.76
CA ALA A 318 4.49 -15.99 -2.25
C ALA A 318 3.59 -16.46 -3.41
N PRO A 319 3.08 -17.71 -3.36
CA PRO A 319 2.24 -18.27 -4.43
C PRO A 319 0.86 -17.59 -4.51
N GLU A 320 0.39 -16.96 -3.43
CA GLU A 320 -0.90 -16.27 -3.38
C GLU A 320 -0.98 -15.10 -4.37
N ASN A 321 0.15 -14.41 -4.60
CA ASN A 321 0.21 -13.24 -5.50
C ASN A 321 0.00 -13.63 -6.97
N LEU A 322 0.25 -14.90 -7.33
CA LEU A 322 0.14 -15.39 -8.71
C LEU A 322 -1.28 -15.76 -9.14
N LYS A 323 -2.26 -15.71 -8.23
CA LYS A 323 -3.65 -16.08 -8.54
C LYS A 323 -4.20 -15.26 -9.71
N ILE A 324 -3.96 -13.94 -9.72
CA ILE A 324 -4.40 -13.05 -10.79
C ILE A 324 -3.65 -13.37 -12.09
N LEU A 325 -2.33 -13.58 -12.00
CA LEU A 325 -1.52 -13.89 -13.19
C LEU A 325 -2.04 -15.15 -13.89
N PHE A 326 -2.31 -16.21 -13.14
CA PHE A 326 -2.90 -17.44 -13.70
C PHE A 326 -4.34 -17.24 -14.20
N GLU A 327 -5.17 -16.45 -13.52
CA GLU A 327 -6.52 -16.13 -14.01
C GLU A 327 -6.48 -15.43 -15.37
N PHE A 328 -5.54 -14.50 -15.58
CA PHE A 328 -5.36 -13.82 -16.86
C PHE A 328 -4.70 -14.70 -17.94
N ILE A 329 -3.87 -15.68 -17.56
CA ILE A 329 -3.41 -16.73 -18.49
C ILE A 329 -4.61 -17.51 -19.01
N LEU A 330 -5.49 -17.98 -18.13
CA LEU A 330 -6.71 -18.72 -18.51
C LEU A 330 -7.64 -17.85 -19.37
N LYS A 331 -7.79 -16.56 -19.03
CA LYS A 331 -8.55 -15.62 -19.86
C LYS A 331 -7.93 -15.47 -21.25
N GLY A 332 -6.60 -15.37 -21.35
CA GLY A 332 -5.89 -15.34 -22.62
C GLY A 332 -6.07 -16.62 -23.43
N PHE A 333 -6.07 -17.78 -22.78
CA PHE A 333 -6.37 -19.07 -23.41
C PHE A 333 -7.79 -19.13 -23.96
N ASN A 334 -8.78 -18.65 -23.21
CA ASN A 334 -10.16 -18.56 -23.70
C ASN A 334 -10.28 -17.66 -24.94
N THR A 335 -9.51 -16.58 -25.04
CA THR A 335 -9.51 -15.71 -26.23
C THR A 335 -8.73 -16.24 -27.43
N LEU A 336 -7.89 -17.23 -27.20
CA LEU A 336 -7.15 -17.97 -28.22
C LEU A 336 -7.82 -19.33 -28.52
N ASP A 337 -9.04 -19.53 -28.02
CA ASP A 337 -9.87 -20.73 -28.19
C ASP A 337 -9.25 -22.05 -27.68
N TYR A 338 -8.40 -22.00 -26.66
CA TYR A 338 -7.94 -23.21 -25.95
C TYR A 338 -9.02 -23.71 -25.00
N GLN A 339 -9.24 -25.03 -24.96
CA GLN A 339 -10.25 -25.65 -24.12
C GLN A 339 -9.67 -26.38 -22.90
N ASP A 340 -10.30 -26.16 -21.74
CA ASP A 340 -9.98 -26.82 -20.47
C ASP A 340 -10.08 -28.35 -20.62
N HIS A 341 -9.09 -29.08 -20.07
CA HIS A 341 -9.00 -30.56 -20.08
C HIS A 341 -8.82 -31.23 -21.44
N ILE A 342 -8.84 -30.46 -22.54
CA ILE A 342 -8.55 -30.97 -23.89
C ILE A 342 -7.15 -30.51 -24.27
N ASP A 343 -6.92 -29.20 -24.26
CA ASP A 343 -5.65 -28.62 -24.67
C ASP A 343 -4.69 -28.41 -23.49
N TYR A 344 -5.22 -28.24 -22.28
CA TYR A 344 -4.39 -27.99 -21.10
C TYR A 344 -4.96 -28.55 -19.81
N ASP A 345 -4.04 -28.92 -18.91
CA ASP A 345 -4.32 -29.49 -17.59
C ASP A 345 -3.74 -28.61 -16.47
N ILE A 346 -4.54 -28.42 -15.42
CA ILE A 346 -4.21 -27.59 -14.26
C ILE A 346 -3.84 -28.48 -13.06
N GLN A 347 -2.64 -28.28 -12.52
CA GLN A 347 -2.20 -28.92 -11.28
C GLN A 347 -2.25 -27.93 -10.11
N TYR A 348 -2.97 -28.35 -9.06
CA TYR A 348 -3.13 -27.58 -7.83
C TYR A 348 -2.17 -28.05 -6.73
N SER A 349 -1.82 -27.13 -5.82
CA SER A 349 -1.10 -27.46 -4.59
C SER A 349 -1.90 -28.39 -3.68
N SER A 350 -1.24 -29.38 -3.08
CA SER A 350 -1.85 -30.35 -2.16
C SER A 350 -1.88 -29.88 -0.69
N ASN A 351 -1.62 -28.60 -0.41
CA ASN A 351 -1.57 -28.12 0.98
C ASN A 351 -2.96 -27.80 1.54
N ASP A 352 -3.18 -28.20 2.80
CA ASP A 352 -4.43 -28.23 3.58
C ASP A 352 -5.03 -26.83 3.94
N HIS A 353 -4.62 -25.78 3.22
CA HIS A 353 -5.23 -24.46 3.33
C HIS A 353 -6.36 -24.36 2.31
N LYS A 354 -7.50 -23.79 2.73
CA LYS A 354 -8.78 -23.75 1.99
C LYS A 354 -8.75 -23.13 0.58
N GLU A 355 -7.60 -22.68 0.08
CA GLU A 355 -7.42 -22.18 -1.29
C GLU A 355 -6.39 -23.02 -2.04
N LYS A 356 -6.83 -23.64 -3.12
CA LYS A 356 -5.97 -24.39 -4.05
C LYS A 356 -5.23 -23.40 -4.94
N ASN A 357 -3.91 -23.32 -4.82
CA ASN A 357 -3.08 -22.50 -5.69
C ASN A 357 -2.63 -23.31 -6.90
N ILE A 358 -2.62 -22.69 -8.08
CA ILE A 358 -2.12 -23.33 -9.31
C ILE A 358 -0.60 -23.35 -9.24
N ILE A 359 0.00 -24.54 -9.33
CA ILE A 359 1.47 -24.69 -9.35
C ILE A 359 1.96 -24.84 -10.78
N GLN A 360 1.26 -25.63 -11.59
CA GLN A 360 1.70 -25.99 -12.92
C GLN A 360 0.52 -26.09 -13.88
N LEU A 361 0.72 -25.53 -15.07
CA LEU A 361 -0.15 -25.70 -16.23
C LEU A 361 0.64 -26.48 -17.28
N THR A 362 0.11 -27.62 -17.71
CA THR A 362 0.67 -28.37 -18.84
C THR A 362 -0.25 -28.22 -20.03
N ILE A 363 0.32 -27.91 -21.19
CA ILE A 363 -0.42 -27.79 -22.44
C ILE A 363 -0.02 -28.95 -23.34
N HIS A 364 -1.03 -29.69 -23.78
CA HIS A 364 -0.93 -30.91 -24.55
C HIS A 364 -1.46 -30.65 -25.97
N ARG A 365 -0.61 -30.10 -26.86
CA ARG A 365 -0.98 -30.01 -28.27
C ARG A 365 -0.57 -31.27 -29.03
N PRO A 366 -1.49 -31.96 -29.72
CA PRO A 366 -1.19 -33.21 -30.45
C PRO A 366 -0.25 -33.03 -31.66
N LYS A 367 0.13 -31.80 -32.03
CA LYS A 367 1.01 -31.47 -33.17
C LYS A 367 2.26 -30.65 -32.81
N GLN A 368 2.44 -30.27 -31.55
CA GLN A 368 3.56 -29.43 -31.09
C GLN A 368 4.25 -30.08 -29.88
N HIS A 369 5.42 -29.58 -29.48
CA HIS A 369 6.06 -30.03 -28.25
C HIS A 369 5.21 -29.65 -27.03
N ARG A 370 5.35 -30.42 -25.95
CA ARG A 370 4.70 -30.12 -24.67
C ARG A 370 5.18 -28.75 -24.18
N GLN A 371 4.23 -27.90 -23.80
CA GLN A 371 4.51 -26.60 -23.19
C GLN A 371 4.12 -26.66 -21.71
N VAL A 372 4.95 -26.07 -20.84
CA VAL A 372 4.76 -26.10 -19.40
C VAL A 372 4.95 -24.70 -18.83
N ILE A 373 3.96 -24.24 -18.08
CA ILE A 373 4.10 -23.09 -17.18
C ILE A 373 4.22 -23.64 -15.77
N GLN A 374 5.30 -23.30 -15.07
CA GLN A 374 5.50 -23.77 -13.69
C GLN A 374 5.88 -22.62 -12.76
N TYR A 375 5.30 -22.63 -11.57
CA TYR A 375 5.74 -21.82 -10.44
C TYR A 375 7.01 -22.40 -9.81
N ILE A 376 8.00 -21.55 -9.61
CA ILE A 376 9.23 -21.85 -8.88
C ILE A 376 9.48 -20.81 -7.80
N GLN A 377 10.05 -21.27 -6.69
CA GLN A 377 10.49 -20.38 -5.63
C GLN A 377 11.80 -19.68 -6.03
N PRO A 378 12.00 -18.42 -5.63
CA PRO A 378 13.20 -17.65 -6.01
C PRO A 378 14.52 -18.23 -5.48
N THR A 379 14.45 -19.13 -4.49
CA THR A 379 15.61 -19.86 -3.94
C THR A 379 16.08 -21.00 -4.83
N GLU A 380 15.23 -21.53 -5.70
CA GLU A 380 15.54 -22.71 -6.53
C GLU A 380 16.10 -22.33 -7.90
N SER A 381 17.28 -21.73 -7.95
CA SER A 381 17.90 -21.30 -9.20
C SER A 381 18.34 -22.45 -10.12
N SER A 382 18.51 -23.66 -9.59
CA SER A 382 19.00 -24.83 -10.36
C SER A 382 18.03 -25.32 -11.43
N ARG A 383 16.72 -25.13 -11.23
CA ARG A 383 15.68 -25.56 -12.18
C ARG A 383 15.57 -24.65 -13.42
N LEU A 384 16.24 -23.49 -13.39
CA LEU A 384 16.19 -22.48 -14.45
C LEU A 384 17.03 -22.83 -15.69
N SER A 385 17.85 -23.88 -15.64
CA SER A 385 18.75 -24.26 -16.75
C SER A 385 18.00 -24.60 -18.05
N GLN A 386 16.75 -25.05 -17.96
CA GLN A 386 15.89 -25.40 -19.09
C GLN A 386 14.86 -24.31 -19.44
N CYS A 387 14.95 -23.13 -18.83
CA CYS A 387 13.99 -22.05 -18.98
C CYS A 387 14.22 -21.29 -20.30
N GLU A 388 13.14 -20.97 -21.02
CA GLU A 388 13.19 -20.08 -22.20
C GLU A 388 12.68 -18.67 -21.87
N LEU A 389 11.70 -18.57 -20.96
CA LEU A 389 11.12 -17.32 -20.48
C LEU A 389 10.94 -17.37 -18.96
N LEU A 390 11.60 -16.47 -18.24
CA LEU A 390 11.44 -16.29 -16.80
C LEU A 390 10.67 -15.01 -16.50
N ILE A 391 9.62 -15.15 -15.68
CA ILE A 391 8.80 -14.04 -15.21
C ILE A 391 9.00 -13.92 -13.71
N ILE A 392 9.42 -12.75 -13.25
CA ILE A 392 9.60 -12.43 -11.85
C ILE A 392 8.57 -11.36 -11.49
N ASP A 393 7.51 -11.77 -10.80
CA ASP A 393 6.51 -10.84 -10.25
C ASP A 393 6.96 -10.33 -8.88
N GLU A 394 6.74 -9.05 -8.61
CA GLU A 394 7.19 -8.36 -7.39
C GLU A 394 8.69 -8.54 -7.09
N ALA A 395 9.54 -8.36 -8.10
CA ALA A 395 11.00 -8.50 -7.99
C ALA A 395 11.60 -7.63 -6.87
N ALA A 396 10.95 -6.52 -6.54
CA ALA A 396 11.40 -5.60 -5.51
C ALA A 396 11.33 -6.20 -4.08
N ALA A 397 10.42 -7.15 -3.84
CA ALA A 397 10.32 -7.89 -2.58
C ALA A 397 11.36 -9.01 -2.44
N ILE A 398 12.08 -9.35 -3.51
CA ILE A 398 13.10 -10.39 -3.53
C ILE A 398 14.48 -9.76 -3.22
N PRO A 399 15.28 -10.33 -2.31
CA PRO A 399 16.62 -9.84 -2.01
C PRO A 399 17.50 -9.73 -3.26
N LEU A 400 18.24 -8.63 -3.38
CA LEU A 400 19.10 -8.35 -4.54
C LEU A 400 20.09 -9.49 -4.90
N PRO A 401 20.72 -10.20 -3.94
CA PRO A 401 21.59 -11.33 -4.28
C PRO A 401 20.85 -12.47 -4.99
N LEU A 402 19.61 -12.77 -4.60
CA LEU A 402 18.80 -13.79 -5.26
C LEU A 402 18.37 -13.31 -6.65
N VAL A 403 17.93 -12.07 -6.79
CA VAL A 403 17.61 -11.48 -8.11
C VAL A 403 18.82 -11.54 -9.04
N LYS A 404 20.02 -11.23 -8.54
CA LYS A 404 21.26 -11.37 -9.32
C LYS A 404 21.48 -12.81 -9.77
N GLN A 405 21.34 -13.80 -8.89
CA GLN A 405 21.47 -15.21 -9.25
C GLN A 405 20.49 -15.60 -10.36
N LEU A 406 19.23 -15.14 -10.30
CA LEU A 406 18.21 -15.37 -11.32
C LEU A 406 18.54 -14.68 -12.67
N LEU A 407 19.28 -13.57 -12.65
CA LEU A 407 19.67 -12.79 -13.84
C LEU A 407 20.99 -13.30 -14.48
N THR A 408 21.99 -13.65 -13.68
CA THR A 408 23.33 -14.06 -14.16
C THR A 408 23.39 -15.49 -14.67
N GLY A 409 22.45 -16.35 -14.29
CA GLY A 409 22.46 -17.78 -14.67
C GLY A 409 21.99 -18.10 -16.10
N ALA A 410 21.65 -17.11 -16.93
CA ALA A 410 20.56 -17.27 -17.89
C ALA A 410 20.78 -16.69 -19.30
N ASN A 411 20.80 -17.54 -20.33
CA ASN A 411 20.55 -17.15 -21.73
C ASN A 411 19.05 -17.31 -22.05
N TYR A 412 18.16 -16.66 -21.28
CA TYR A 412 16.72 -16.67 -21.51
C TYR A 412 16.10 -15.28 -21.34
N LEU A 413 14.93 -15.06 -21.95
CA LEU A 413 14.17 -13.81 -21.88
C LEU A 413 13.64 -13.61 -20.45
N ILE A 414 13.76 -12.40 -19.91
CA ILE A 414 13.35 -12.10 -18.52
C ILE A 414 12.37 -10.94 -18.49
N PHE A 415 11.21 -11.17 -17.87
CA PHE A 415 10.25 -10.12 -17.53
C PHE A 415 10.27 -9.87 -16.02
N LEU A 416 10.63 -8.64 -15.64
CA LEU A 416 10.63 -8.18 -14.26
C LEU A 416 9.40 -7.30 -14.04
N SER A 417 8.65 -7.56 -12.97
CA SER A 417 7.61 -6.67 -12.47
C SER A 417 8.05 -6.08 -11.13
N SER A 418 7.89 -4.77 -10.95
CA SER A 418 8.22 -4.08 -9.71
C SER A 418 7.14 -3.07 -9.31
N THR A 419 6.82 -3.03 -8.01
CA THR A 419 5.89 -2.07 -7.37
C THR A 419 6.67 -0.94 -6.72
N ILE A 420 6.42 0.31 -7.13
CA ILE A 420 7.16 1.48 -6.63
C ILE A 420 6.36 2.25 -5.58
N ASN A 421 5.05 2.50 -5.81
CA ASN A 421 4.20 3.28 -4.91
C ASN A 421 3.04 2.40 -4.37
N GLY A 422 3.21 1.87 -3.17
CA GLY A 422 2.16 1.09 -2.49
C GLY A 422 2.53 0.70 -1.07
N TYR A 423 1.56 0.22 -0.30
CA TYR A 423 1.74 -0.14 1.11
C TYR A 423 2.68 -1.34 1.36
N GLU A 424 2.97 -2.13 0.34
CA GLU A 424 3.96 -3.22 0.32
C GLU A 424 5.27 -2.82 -0.37
N GLY A 425 5.37 -1.55 -0.80
CA GLY A 425 6.48 -1.01 -1.56
C GLY A 425 7.80 -1.05 -0.80
N THR A 426 8.69 -1.92 -1.25
CA THR A 426 10.13 -1.77 -1.06
C THR A 426 10.60 -0.49 -1.75
N GLY A 427 11.46 0.29 -1.10
CA GLY A 427 11.85 1.62 -1.57
C GLY A 427 12.29 1.65 -3.04
N ARG A 428 11.84 2.68 -3.78
CA ARG A 428 12.23 3.00 -5.16
C ARG A 428 13.75 2.95 -5.38
N SER A 429 14.54 3.16 -4.33
CA SER A 429 15.99 3.05 -4.35
C SER A 429 16.49 1.66 -4.76
N LEU A 430 15.78 0.57 -4.48
CA LEU A 430 16.15 -0.76 -4.95
C LEU A 430 15.89 -0.91 -6.44
N SER A 431 14.69 -0.51 -6.92
CA SER A 431 14.40 -0.51 -8.36
C SER A 431 15.41 0.36 -9.09
N LEU A 432 15.74 1.54 -8.56
CA LEU A 432 16.75 2.43 -9.13
C LEU A 432 18.15 1.80 -9.07
N LYS A 433 18.57 1.19 -7.96
CA LYS A 433 19.89 0.52 -7.87
C LYS A 433 19.98 -0.69 -8.80
N LEU A 434 18.93 -1.48 -8.93
CA LEU A 434 18.86 -2.62 -9.84
C LEU A 434 18.88 -2.14 -11.29
N LEU A 435 18.02 -1.17 -11.64
CA LEU A 435 17.98 -0.58 -12.97
C LEU A 435 19.29 0.13 -13.30
N GLU A 436 19.91 0.87 -12.40
CA GLU A 436 21.23 1.46 -12.61
C GLU A 436 22.31 0.41 -12.81
N GLN A 437 22.29 -0.70 -12.06
CA GLN A 437 23.22 -1.81 -12.26
C GLN A 437 23.02 -2.45 -13.64
N LEU A 438 21.76 -2.67 -14.04
CA LEU A 438 21.42 -3.21 -15.36
C LEU A 438 21.76 -2.21 -16.48
N ARG A 439 21.51 -0.92 -16.29
CA ARG A 439 21.88 0.18 -17.20
C ARG A 439 23.38 0.30 -17.36
N LYS A 440 24.16 0.14 -16.28
CA LYS A 440 25.63 0.11 -16.35
C LYS A 440 26.13 -1.10 -17.13
N GLN A 441 25.48 -2.25 -16.99
CA GLN A 441 25.80 -3.44 -17.78
C GLN A 441 25.40 -3.28 -19.26
N SER A 442 24.31 -2.56 -19.55
CA SER A 442 23.87 -2.31 -20.93
C SER A 442 24.62 -1.15 -21.61
N ALA A 443 25.03 -0.11 -20.88
CA ALA A 443 25.70 1.07 -21.44
C ALA A 443 27.12 0.78 -21.97
N VAL A 444 27.76 -0.29 -21.50
CA VAL A 444 29.06 -0.74 -22.03
C VAL A 444 28.96 -1.21 -23.50
N LEU A 445 27.75 -1.39 -24.06
CA LEU A 445 27.54 -1.75 -25.47
C LEU A 445 27.86 -0.64 -26.48
N THR A 446 27.83 0.65 -26.11
CA THR A 446 27.90 1.75 -27.11
C THR A 446 29.31 2.28 -27.39
N THR A 447 30.31 1.95 -26.58
CA THR A 447 31.65 2.57 -26.68
C THR A 447 32.84 1.61 -26.80
N ALA A 448 32.66 0.29 -26.74
CA ALA A 448 33.80 -0.64 -26.77
C ALA A 448 33.62 -1.80 -27.76
N THR A 449 34.70 -2.05 -28.49
CA THR A 449 34.97 -3.12 -29.45
C THR A 449 34.47 -4.51 -29.03
N LYS A 450 34.02 -5.29 -30.02
CA LYS A 450 33.53 -6.68 -29.97
C LYS A 450 34.49 -7.64 -29.27
N THR A 451 34.54 -7.60 -27.95
CA THR A 451 35.17 -8.63 -27.12
C THR A 451 34.16 -9.14 -26.11
N THR A 452 34.05 -10.47 -26.12
CA THR A 452 33.12 -11.37 -25.43
C THR A 452 32.93 -11.07 -23.94
N THR A 453 31.99 -10.16 -23.60
CA THR A 453 31.44 -10.02 -22.26
C THR A 453 29.90 -10.06 -22.31
N ASN A 454 29.31 -10.80 -21.36
CA ASN A 454 27.91 -11.18 -21.28
C ASN A 454 26.98 -10.00 -20.96
N ASN A 455 26.68 -9.12 -21.92
CA ASN A 455 25.86 -7.93 -21.65
C ASN A 455 24.42 -8.10 -22.16
N ARG A 456 23.43 -7.86 -21.29
CA ARG A 456 21.99 -7.95 -21.56
C ARG A 456 21.43 -6.59 -21.98
N THR A 457 20.44 -6.57 -22.88
CA THR A 457 19.68 -5.37 -23.23
C THR A 457 18.53 -5.15 -22.24
N LEU A 458 18.29 -3.90 -21.85
CA LEU A 458 17.25 -3.52 -20.89
C LEU A 458 16.20 -2.65 -21.61
N SER A 459 14.93 -3.04 -21.53
CA SER A 459 13.81 -2.14 -21.85
C SER A 459 13.01 -1.83 -20.59
N GLU A 460 12.80 -0.54 -20.35
CA GLU A 460 11.98 -0.07 -19.23
C GLU A 460 10.59 0.29 -19.75
N LEU A 461 9.57 -0.11 -18.98
CA LEU A 461 8.16 0.08 -19.27
C LEU A 461 7.49 0.57 -18.00
N GLU A 462 6.74 1.67 -18.07
CA GLU A 462 5.99 2.20 -16.93
C GLU A 462 4.49 2.06 -17.19
N LEU A 463 3.71 1.70 -16.16
CA LEU A 463 2.24 1.73 -16.20
C LEU A 463 1.73 2.75 -15.18
N ASN A 464 1.04 3.78 -15.68
CA ASN A 464 0.51 4.84 -14.84
C ASN A 464 -1.01 4.77 -14.72
N GLU A 465 -1.73 4.38 -15.77
CA GLU A 465 -3.20 4.33 -15.76
C GLU A 465 -3.78 3.25 -14.80
N PRO A 466 -4.74 3.59 -13.90
CA PRO A 466 -5.41 2.62 -13.04
C PRO A 466 -6.46 1.82 -13.81
N ILE A 467 -6.61 0.53 -13.45
CA ILE A 467 -7.66 -0.31 -14.05
C ILE A 467 -8.92 -0.42 -13.21
N ARG A 468 -8.84 -0.09 -11.92
CA ARG A 468 -9.95 -0.26 -10.96
C ARG A 468 -10.84 0.95 -10.90
N TYR A 469 -10.25 2.14 -10.95
CA TYR A 469 -10.90 3.44 -10.83
C TYR A 469 -10.35 4.37 -11.93
N GLY A 470 -10.95 5.55 -12.08
CA GLY A 470 -10.56 6.55 -13.06
C GLY A 470 -9.22 7.21 -12.75
N ILE A 471 -8.65 7.88 -13.75
CA ILE A 471 -7.45 8.70 -13.57
C ILE A 471 -7.78 9.85 -12.61
N ASP A 472 -6.79 10.23 -11.81
CA ASP A 472 -6.87 11.30 -10.80
C ASP A 472 -8.02 11.13 -9.81
N ASP A 473 -8.19 9.89 -9.31
CA ASP A 473 -9.16 9.62 -8.25
C ASP A 473 -8.76 10.34 -6.96
N PRO A 474 -9.60 11.24 -6.42
CA PRO A 474 -9.19 12.10 -5.33
C PRO A 474 -9.08 11.34 -4.00
N ILE A 475 -9.75 10.19 -3.84
CA ILE A 475 -9.50 9.28 -2.70
C ILE A 475 -8.10 8.70 -2.77
N GLU A 476 -7.59 8.35 -3.96
CA GLU A 476 -6.21 7.87 -4.09
C GLU A 476 -5.23 8.96 -3.70
N LEU A 477 -5.43 10.18 -4.22
CA LEU A 477 -4.58 11.32 -3.91
C LEU A 477 -4.59 11.64 -2.41
N TRP A 478 -5.77 11.65 -1.78
CA TRP A 478 -5.91 11.83 -0.34
C TRP A 478 -5.20 10.73 0.44
N LEU A 479 -5.38 9.47 0.06
CA LEU A 479 -4.74 8.32 0.72
C LEU A 479 -3.22 8.39 0.60
N ASN A 480 -2.70 8.70 -0.58
CA ASN A 480 -1.27 8.82 -0.81
C ASN A 480 -0.67 10.01 -0.05
N ASN A 481 -1.39 11.13 0.07
CA ASN A 481 -0.98 12.26 0.88
C ASN A 481 -0.96 11.89 2.38
N LEU A 482 -2.03 11.30 2.89
CA LEU A 482 -2.15 10.88 4.29
C LEU A 482 -1.05 9.88 4.67
N LEU A 483 -0.79 8.88 3.82
CA LEU A 483 0.21 7.84 4.07
C LEU A 483 1.62 8.24 3.61
N CYS A 484 1.76 9.41 2.99
CA CYS A 484 2.99 9.89 2.38
C CYS A 484 3.62 8.85 1.43
N LEU A 485 2.81 8.26 0.53
CA LEU A 485 3.29 7.30 -0.48
C LEU A 485 3.88 8.01 -1.71
N ASP A 486 3.43 9.23 -1.99
CA ASP A 486 3.84 10.06 -3.13
C ASP A 486 5.19 10.76 -2.95
N CYS A 487 5.98 10.32 -1.97
CA CYS A 487 7.29 10.85 -1.62
C CYS A 487 8.28 11.00 -2.79
N CYS A 488 8.02 10.39 -3.95
CA CYS A 488 8.96 10.32 -5.07
C CYS A 488 8.60 11.20 -6.29
N GLN A 489 7.59 12.08 -6.23
CA GLN A 489 7.17 12.82 -7.43
C GLN A 489 8.07 13.98 -7.85
N ASP A 490 9.04 14.48 -7.07
CA ASP A 490 9.99 15.49 -7.59
C ASP A 490 11.26 15.67 -6.74
N PRO A 491 12.34 14.89 -6.91
CA PRO A 491 13.65 15.27 -6.36
C PRO A 491 14.13 16.63 -6.89
N SER A 492 13.72 17.03 -8.10
CA SER A 492 14.08 18.30 -8.74
C SER A 492 13.40 19.54 -8.13
N LYS A 493 12.21 19.41 -7.53
CA LYS A 493 11.55 20.51 -6.79
C LYS A 493 12.04 20.64 -5.36
N PHE A 494 12.55 19.57 -4.77
CA PHE A 494 13.29 19.63 -3.50
C PHE A 494 14.68 20.21 -3.68
N ASN A 495 15.34 19.94 -4.82
CA ASN A 495 16.71 20.34 -5.11
C ASN A 495 16.90 21.79 -5.64
N LYS A 496 15.97 22.72 -5.43
CA LYS A 496 16.21 24.12 -5.87
C LYS A 496 17.34 24.80 -5.08
N ALA A 497 17.72 24.28 -3.92
CA ALA A 497 18.90 24.73 -3.16
C ALA A 497 20.20 23.98 -3.52
N THR A 498 20.13 22.91 -4.34
CA THR A 498 21.26 21.97 -4.56
C THR A 498 22.05 22.23 -5.85
N SER A 499 21.79 23.33 -6.56
CA SER A 499 22.77 23.85 -7.54
C SER A 499 23.94 24.55 -6.86
N SER A 500 23.79 24.91 -5.58
CA SER A 500 24.91 25.20 -4.66
C SER A 500 25.31 23.92 -3.95
N GLY A 501 26.61 23.60 -3.97
CA GLY A 501 27.15 22.32 -3.51
C GLY A 501 26.77 21.90 -2.09
N CYS A 502 27.06 20.64 -1.77
CA CYS A 502 26.82 20.05 -0.46
C CYS A 502 27.41 20.90 0.68
N PRO A 503 26.65 21.17 1.76
CA PRO A 503 27.18 21.89 2.91
C PRO A 503 28.29 21.08 3.60
N SER A 504 29.28 21.78 4.14
CA SER A 504 30.37 21.13 4.89
C SER A 504 29.82 20.42 6.13
N LEU A 505 30.43 19.28 6.48
CA LEU A 505 30.02 18.45 7.62
C LEU A 505 29.99 19.19 8.97
N GLU A 506 30.76 20.28 9.08
CA GLU A 506 30.87 21.09 10.30
C GLU A 506 29.72 22.09 10.45
N SER A 507 29.15 22.55 9.34
CA SER A 507 28.02 23.49 9.33
C SER A 507 26.67 22.83 9.61
N CYS A 508 26.62 21.49 9.68
CA CYS A 508 25.40 20.73 9.87
C CYS A 508 25.13 20.48 11.35
N SER A 509 23.94 20.87 11.80
CA SER A 509 23.45 20.64 13.17
C SER A 509 22.34 19.56 13.18
N LEU A 510 22.25 18.87 14.31
CA LEU A 510 21.25 17.84 14.56
C LEU A 510 20.13 18.43 15.41
N TYR A 511 18.88 18.22 15.01
CA TYR A 511 17.70 18.79 15.65
C TYR A 511 16.79 17.69 16.17
N CYS A 512 16.21 17.92 17.34
CA CYS A 512 15.14 17.09 17.88
C CYS A 512 13.79 17.63 17.41
N ILE A 513 12.99 16.79 16.74
CA ILE A 513 11.69 17.19 16.21
C ILE A 513 10.61 16.84 17.22
N SER A 514 9.78 17.82 17.59
CA SER A 514 8.56 17.54 18.34
C SER A 514 7.57 16.82 17.45
N ARG A 515 7.07 15.68 17.94
CA ARG A 515 6.12 14.84 17.20
C ARG A 515 4.74 15.48 17.12
N ASP A 516 4.32 16.22 18.15
CA ASP A 516 3.02 16.89 18.18
C ASP A 516 2.90 17.95 17.08
N THR A 517 3.93 18.77 16.90
CA THR A 517 3.96 19.81 15.86
C THR A 517 4.09 19.20 14.47
N LEU A 518 4.84 18.10 14.33
CA LEU A 518 4.99 17.37 13.07
C LEU A 518 3.67 16.75 12.57
N PHE A 519 2.85 16.20 13.47
CA PHE A 519 1.61 15.51 13.13
C PHE A 519 0.35 16.40 13.19
N SER A 520 0.49 17.70 13.46
CA SER A 520 -0.61 18.67 13.55
C SER A 520 -1.36 18.97 12.23
N TYR A 521 -0.95 18.37 11.11
CA TYR A 521 -1.55 18.52 9.77
C TYR A 521 -1.54 19.96 9.21
N ASN A 522 -0.52 20.76 9.55
CA ASN A 522 -0.23 22.03 8.89
C ASN A 522 0.45 21.81 7.53
N GLU A 523 0.28 22.73 6.57
CA GLU A 523 0.87 22.58 5.22
C GLU A 523 2.41 22.46 5.24
N SER A 524 3.08 23.26 6.07
CA SER A 524 4.54 23.21 6.25
C SER A 524 5.00 21.91 6.93
N SER A 525 4.33 21.50 8.00
CA SER A 525 4.60 20.23 8.70
C SER A 525 4.39 19.03 7.80
N GLU A 526 3.35 19.05 6.95
CA GLU A 526 3.06 17.98 6.00
C GLU A 526 4.12 17.90 4.89
N LYS A 527 4.60 19.03 4.36
CA LYS A 527 5.74 19.05 3.42
C LYS A 527 7.01 18.49 4.07
N PHE A 528 7.29 18.85 5.33
CA PHE A 528 8.43 18.34 6.07
C PHE A 528 8.31 16.84 6.36
N LEU A 529 7.14 16.38 6.80
CA LEU A 529 6.85 14.96 7.03
C LEU A 529 7.01 14.13 5.76
N ARG A 530 6.57 14.64 4.60
CA ARG A 530 6.78 13.98 3.30
C ARG A 530 8.26 13.86 2.95
N ARG A 531 9.09 14.88 3.20
CA ARG A 531 10.55 14.81 3.01
C ARG A 531 11.19 13.78 3.93
N LEU A 532 10.76 13.76 5.19
CA LEU A 532 11.25 12.83 6.20
C LEU A 532 10.88 11.37 5.86
N MET A 533 9.62 11.14 5.47
CA MET A 533 9.16 9.82 5.05
C MET A 533 9.83 9.38 3.74
N TYR A 534 10.07 10.30 2.80
CA TYR A 534 10.84 10.01 1.59
C TYR A 534 12.24 9.50 1.92
N LEU A 535 12.90 10.10 2.91
CA LEU A 535 14.22 9.69 3.37
C LEU A 535 14.19 8.28 4.00
N PHE A 536 13.19 7.97 4.82
CA PHE A 536 13.01 6.62 5.36
C PHE A 536 12.67 5.60 4.27
N VAL A 537 11.82 5.96 3.31
CA VAL A 537 11.43 5.06 2.22
C VAL A 537 12.59 4.78 1.28
N SER A 538 13.44 5.78 1.00
CA SER A 538 14.58 5.64 0.10
C SER A 538 15.77 4.88 0.70
N SER A 539 15.98 4.96 2.01
CA SER A 539 17.11 4.30 2.68
C SER A 539 16.85 2.83 3.01
N HIS A 540 15.61 2.46 3.35
CA HIS A 540 15.27 1.12 3.81
C HIS A 540 14.75 0.19 2.70
N TYR A 541 15.12 -1.09 2.80
CA TYR A 541 14.74 -2.13 1.84
C TYR A 541 13.23 -2.39 1.81
N LYS A 542 12.60 -2.47 2.97
CA LYS A 542 11.16 -2.73 3.11
C LYS A 542 10.57 -1.78 4.14
N ASN A 543 9.54 -1.05 3.74
CA ASN A 543 8.80 -0.15 4.61
C ASN A 543 7.33 -0.58 4.63
N SER A 544 6.67 -0.30 5.73
CA SER A 544 5.22 -0.46 5.85
C SER A 544 4.59 0.88 6.23
N PRO A 545 3.40 1.24 5.72
CA PRO A 545 2.68 2.42 6.20
C PRO A 545 2.38 2.38 7.69
N ASN A 546 2.36 1.20 8.31
CA ASN A 546 2.24 1.07 9.77
C ASN A 546 3.44 1.69 10.52
N ASP A 547 4.57 1.88 9.86
CA ASP A 547 5.74 2.53 10.45
C ASP A 547 5.45 4.00 10.78
N LEU A 548 4.62 4.68 9.97
CA LEU A 548 4.18 6.05 10.23
C LEU A 548 3.31 6.12 11.49
N GLN A 549 2.46 5.12 11.70
CA GLN A 549 1.69 5.00 12.94
C GLN A 549 2.61 4.72 14.14
N MET A 550 3.61 3.86 13.99
CA MET A 550 4.59 3.61 15.03
C MET A 550 5.40 4.88 15.36
N LEU A 551 5.76 5.68 14.35
CA LEU A 551 6.51 6.93 14.51
C LEU A 551 5.70 8.01 15.27
N SER A 552 4.39 8.02 15.11
CA SER A 552 3.49 9.01 15.71
C SER A 552 3.06 8.61 17.13
N ASP A 553 2.51 7.40 17.27
CA ASP A 553 1.76 7.00 18.46
C ASP A 553 2.63 6.40 19.56
N ALA A 554 3.80 5.85 19.22
CA ALA A 554 4.62 5.13 20.19
C ALA A 554 5.44 6.11 21.05
N PRO A 555 5.19 6.19 22.37
CA PRO A 555 5.73 7.24 23.24
C PRO A 555 7.26 7.17 23.35
N GLY A 556 7.83 5.97 23.37
CA GLY A 556 9.27 5.76 23.48
C GLY A 556 10.06 6.08 22.21
N HIS A 557 9.45 6.59 21.13
CA HIS A 557 10.17 6.91 19.89
C HIS A 557 10.41 8.40 19.73
N ASP A 558 11.65 8.81 19.44
CA ASP A 558 11.98 10.19 19.08
C ASP A 558 12.71 10.26 17.74
N ILE A 559 12.66 11.45 17.14
CA ILE A 559 13.15 11.70 15.78
C ILE A 559 14.20 12.81 15.83
N TYR A 560 15.37 12.50 15.28
CA TYR A 560 16.45 13.44 15.10
C TYR A 560 16.74 13.64 13.62
N CYS A 561 16.83 14.89 13.17
CA CYS A 561 17.17 15.22 11.79
C CYS A 561 18.43 16.07 11.73
N LEU A 562 19.36 15.69 10.85
CA LEU A 562 20.50 16.50 10.47
C LEU A 562 20.08 17.42 9.32
N LEU A 563 20.11 18.72 9.58
CA LEU A 563 19.76 19.74 8.60
C LEU A 563 21.03 20.42 8.07
N GLY A 564 20.94 20.91 6.83
CA GLY A 564 21.91 21.87 6.31
C GLY A 564 21.83 23.22 7.04
N PRO A 565 22.82 24.11 6.87
CA PRO A 565 22.78 25.45 7.44
C PRO A 565 21.55 26.20 6.93
N ILE A 566 20.82 26.83 7.84
CA ILE A 566 19.60 27.56 7.54
C ILE A 566 20.01 28.96 7.05
N ILE A 567 19.93 29.19 5.73
CA ILE A 567 20.32 30.46 5.10
C ILE A 567 19.15 31.47 5.13
N ASP A 568 17.92 30.99 4.97
CA ASP A 568 16.68 31.79 4.98
C ASP A 568 15.62 31.18 5.91
N SER A 569 15.00 31.99 6.76
CA SER A 569 13.92 31.55 7.68
C SER A 569 12.62 31.17 6.97
N ASN A 570 12.41 31.61 5.73
CA ASN A 570 11.20 31.34 4.95
C ASN A 570 11.25 30.05 4.10
N GLN A 571 12.40 29.38 4.03
CA GLN A 571 12.53 28.13 3.26
C GLN A 571 12.57 26.93 4.20
N LEU A 572 11.82 25.88 3.85
CA LEU A 572 11.87 24.60 4.56
C LEU A 572 13.28 24.00 4.44
N PRO A 573 13.97 23.70 5.56
CA PRO A 573 15.31 23.16 5.52
C PRO A 573 15.33 21.78 4.88
N ASP A 574 16.43 21.48 4.18
CA ASP A 574 16.64 20.17 3.57
C ASP A 574 17.16 19.17 4.61
N ILE A 575 16.52 18.00 4.63
CA ILE A 575 16.83 16.92 5.55
C ILE A 575 17.91 16.05 4.90
N LEU A 576 19.14 16.11 5.43
CA LEU A 576 20.28 15.36 4.90
C LEU A 576 20.33 13.93 5.47
N CYS A 577 20.03 13.81 6.76
CA CYS A 577 19.99 12.54 7.49
C CYS A 577 18.87 12.57 8.53
N ALA A 578 18.15 11.46 8.70
CA ALA A 578 17.15 11.28 9.76
C ALA A 578 17.46 10.03 10.58
N ILE A 579 17.34 10.14 11.89
CA ILE A 579 17.54 9.07 12.87
C ILE A 579 16.23 8.89 13.65
N GLN A 580 15.72 7.66 13.65
CA GLN A 580 14.64 7.25 14.54
C GLN A 580 15.23 6.49 15.72
N VAL A 581 14.96 7.00 16.92
CA VAL A 581 15.44 6.45 18.18
C VAL A 581 14.26 5.87 18.96
N CYS A 582 14.51 4.84 19.76
CA CYS A 582 13.57 4.25 20.69
C CYS A 582 14.22 4.07 22.06
N TYR A 583 13.62 4.62 23.11
CA TYR A 583 14.01 4.38 24.49
C TYR A 583 13.46 3.02 24.94
N GLU A 584 14.35 2.16 25.40
CA GLU A 584 14.02 0.81 25.90
C GLU A 584 14.59 0.61 27.30
N GLY A 585 13.93 -0.21 28.11
CA GLY A 585 14.45 -0.66 29.41
C GLY A 585 13.59 -0.28 30.61
N ASP A 586 14.21 -0.27 31.80
CA ASP A 586 13.55 -0.17 33.11
C ASP A 586 12.43 -1.21 33.32
N LEU A 587 12.72 -2.46 32.94
CA LEU A 587 11.80 -3.58 33.13
C LEU A 587 11.89 -4.14 34.54
N SER A 588 10.72 -4.37 35.14
CA SER A 588 10.65 -5.02 36.45
C SER A 588 10.99 -6.51 36.35
N LYS A 589 11.77 -7.03 37.32
CA LYS A 589 12.17 -8.46 37.35
C LYS A 589 10.98 -9.42 37.29
N ASP A 590 9.90 -9.08 37.98
CA ASP A 590 8.70 -9.91 38.06
C ASP A 590 7.95 -10.01 36.72
N VAL A 591 8.09 -9.00 35.87
CA VAL A 591 7.44 -9.00 34.55
C VAL A 591 8.24 -9.82 33.58
N VAL A 592 9.57 -9.66 33.59
CA VAL A 592 10.48 -10.49 32.79
C VAL A 592 10.27 -11.97 33.13
N ALA A 593 10.22 -12.33 34.43
CA ALA A 593 9.98 -13.70 34.87
C ALA A 593 8.60 -14.26 34.44
N ARG A 594 7.52 -13.47 34.60
CA ARG A 594 6.16 -13.87 34.20
C ARG A 594 6.03 -14.07 32.70
N GLN A 595 6.64 -13.21 31.90
CA GLN A 595 6.57 -13.30 30.44
C GLN A 595 7.45 -14.43 29.90
N LEU A 596 8.60 -14.70 30.53
CA LEU A 596 9.48 -15.80 30.12
C LEU A 596 8.76 -17.13 30.30
N THR A 597 8.03 -17.27 31.41
CA THR A 597 7.19 -18.44 31.72
C THR A 597 6.04 -18.61 30.72
N ARG A 598 5.47 -17.51 30.20
CA ARG A 598 4.38 -17.53 29.21
C ARG A 598 4.86 -17.70 27.77
N GLY A 599 6.17 -17.57 27.50
CA GLY A 599 6.75 -17.63 26.15
C GLY A 599 6.21 -16.56 25.20
N GLN A 600 5.58 -15.49 25.71
CA GLN A 600 5.02 -14.42 24.89
C GLN A 600 6.05 -13.31 24.70
N ARG A 601 6.36 -13.01 23.44
CA ARG A 601 7.17 -11.85 23.06
C ARG A 601 6.26 -10.63 22.97
N ASN A 602 6.45 -9.66 23.85
CA ASN A 602 5.82 -8.36 23.66
C ASN A 602 6.49 -7.62 22.49
N SER A 603 5.76 -6.68 21.88
CA SER A 603 6.25 -5.94 20.71
C SER A 603 7.18 -4.76 21.06
N GLY A 604 7.25 -4.37 22.33
CA GLY A 604 8.18 -3.36 22.86
C GLY A 604 9.37 -3.97 23.60
N ASP A 605 10.40 -3.16 23.85
CA ASP A 605 11.63 -3.52 24.59
C ASP A 605 12.36 -4.75 24.02
N LEU A 606 12.68 -4.73 22.72
CA LEU A 606 13.23 -5.91 22.03
C LEU A 606 14.62 -6.31 22.52
N ILE A 607 15.52 -5.34 22.74
CA ILE A 607 16.91 -5.65 23.15
C ILE A 607 16.93 -6.22 24.57
N PRO A 608 16.33 -5.55 25.58
CA PRO A 608 16.24 -6.12 26.93
C PRO A 608 15.61 -7.50 26.95
N TRP A 609 14.53 -7.70 26.17
CA TRP A 609 13.84 -8.98 26.10
C TRP A 609 14.70 -10.08 25.49
N THR A 610 15.37 -9.81 24.38
CA THR A 610 16.19 -10.80 23.68
C THR A 610 17.36 -11.23 24.56
N ILE A 611 18.04 -10.28 25.20
CA ILE A 611 19.18 -10.57 26.08
C ILE A 611 18.72 -11.31 27.34
N ALA A 612 17.63 -10.90 27.97
CA ALA A 612 17.06 -11.61 29.11
C ALA A 612 16.62 -13.02 28.73
N GLN A 613 16.10 -13.24 27.51
CA GLN A 613 15.69 -14.57 27.05
C GLN A 613 16.89 -15.49 26.74
N THR A 614 17.92 -14.98 26.05
CA THR A 614 19.06 -15.80 25.62
C THR A 614 20.07 -16.04 26.74
N TYR A 615 20.37 -15.02 27.55
CA TYR A 615 21.37 -15.07 28.60
C TYR A 615 20.78 -15.25 30.01
N GLN A 616 19.45 -15.20 30.15
CA GLN A 616 18.76 -15.27 31.45
C GLN A 616 19.20 -14.19 32.43
N ASP A 617 19.71 -13.06 31.91
CA ASP A 617 20.18 -11.94 32.72
C ASP A 617 19.07 -10.93 32.97
N TYR A 618 18.58 -10.90 34.20
CA TYR A 618 17.56 -9.95 34.66
C TYR A 618 18.13 -8.58 35.03
N THR A 619 19.46 -8.45 35.16
CA THR A 619 20.09 -7.17 35.48
C THR A 619 20.09 -6.24 34.27
N PHE A 620 20.33 -6.80 33.08
CA PHE A 620 20.25 -6.06 31.83
C PHE A 620 18.85 -5.50 31.57
N GLY A 621 17.80 -6.25 31.92
CA GLY A 621 16.41 -5.77 31.80
C GLY A 621 16.11 -4.48 32.58
N LYS A 622 16.83 -4.23 33.68
CA LYS A 622 16.68 -3.01 34.47
C LYS A 622 17.40 -1.80 33.87
N MET A 623 18.40 -2.02 33.04
CA MET A 623 19.15 -0.92 32.43
C MET A 623 18.23 -0.20 31.44
N SER A 624 18.24 1.13 31.47
CA SER A 624 17.65 1.95 30.42
C SER A 624 18.67 2.19 29.33
N GLY A 625 18.22 2.17 28.09
CA GLY A 625 19.07 2.31 26.93
C GLY A 625 18.32 2.94 25.77
N VAL A 626 19.11 3.34 24.78
CA VAL A 626 18.62 3.99 23.58
C VAL A 626 18.94 3.10 22.39
N ARG A 627 17.90 2.70 21.65
CA ARG A 627 18.01 1.90 20.44
C ARG A 627 17.79 2.77 19.21
N ILE A 628 18.77 2.80 18.32
CA ILE A 628 18.56 3.37 16.98
C ILE A 628 17.75 2.36 16.17
N VAL A 629 16.50 2.70 15.85
CA VAL A 629 15.60 1.86 15.05
C VAL A 629 15.89 2.03 13.57
N ARG A 630 16.09 3.28 13.13
CA ARG A 630 16.35 3.62 11.72
C ARG A 630 17.38 4.74 11.61
N LEU A 631 18.25 4.60 10.62
CA LEU A 631 19.20 5.63 10.20
C LEU A 631 19.08 5.76 8.68
N ALA A 632 18.67 6.93 8.24
CA ALA A 632 18.34 7.20 6.85
C ALA A 632 19.18 8.36 6.33
N THR A 633 20.04 8.08 5.36
CA THR A 633 20.80 9.11 4.61
C THR A 633 20.26 9.21 3.20
N HIS A 634 20.27 10.42 2.64
CA HIS A 634 19.78 10.64 1.29
C HIS A 634 20.64 9.83 0.31
N PRO A 635 20.04 9.13 -0.68
CA PRO A 635 20.79 8.28 -1.61
C PRO A 635 21.91 9.02 -2.36
N ASP A 636 21.69 10.29 -2.72
CA ASP A 636 22.68 11.09 -3.44
C ASP A 636 23.85 11.56 -2.56
N TYR A 637 23.65 11.62 -1.23
CA TYR A 637 24.68 12.03 -0.26
C TYR A 637 25.38 10.84 0.40
N GLN A 638 25.16 9.62 -0.11
CA GLN A 638 25.86 8.43 0.36
C GLN A 638 27.37 8.59 0.12
N ARG A 639 28.19 8.10 1.07
CA ARG A 639 29.67 8.19 1.08
C ARG A 639 30.27 9.55 1.48
N MET A 640 29.48 10.58 1.76
CA MET A 640 29.97 11.87 2.27
C MET A 640 30.14 11.94 3.80
N GLY A 641 29.74 10.89 4.53
CA GLY A 641 29.95 10.81 5.99
C GLY A 641 28.88 11.47 6.88
N TYR A 642 27.78 11.99 6.31
CA TYR A 642 26.68 12.59 7.09
C TYR A 642 26.07 11.65 8.14
N GLY A 643 25.96 10.35 7.83
CA GLY A 643 25.48 9.35 8.80
C GLY A 643 26.40 9.21 10.01
N THR A 644 27.72 9.16 9.79
CA THR A 644 28.73 9.09 10.85
C THR A 644 28.67 10.33 11.73
N LYS A 645 28.57 11.52 11.11
CA LYS A 645 28.43 12.78 11.84
C LYS A 645 27.17 12.80 12.70
N ALA A 646 26.03 12.36 12.17
CA ALA A 646 24.78 12.34 12.90
C ALA A 646 24.83 11.41 14.13
N ILE A 647 25.44 10.23 14.01
CA ILE A 647 25.66 9.32 15.15
C ILE A 647 26.59 9.96 16.18
N GLN A 648 27.71 10.55 15.77
CA GLN A 648 28.64 11.19 16.69
C GLN A 648 28.00 12.35 17.48
N LEU A 649 27.15 13.15 16.82
CA LEU A 649 26.40 14.21 17.50
C LEU A 649 25.39 13.65 18.49
N LEU A 650 24.71 12.56 18.13
CA LEU A 650 23.75 11.88 18.99
C LEU A 650 24.42 11.23 20.21
N GLU A 651 25.59 10.58 20.04
CA GLU A 651 26.38 10.04 21.15
C GLU A 651 26.82 11.14 22.11
N LYS A 652 27.32 12.27 21.58
CA LYS A 652 27.70 13.43 22.39
C LYS A 652 26.51 14.02 23.16
N TYR A 653 25.32 14.03 22.55
CA TYR A 653 24.11 14.48 23.22
C TYR A 653 23.75 13.57 24.41
N PHE A 654 23.72 12.26 24.22
CA PHE A 654 23.39 11.33 25.32
C PHE A 654 24.49 11.22 26.39
N GLN A 655 25.75 11.55 26.06
CA GLN A 655 26.83 11.69 27.04
C GLN A 655 26.76 13.01 27.82
N GLY A 656 25.88 13.95 27.45
CA GLY A 656 25.74 15.25 28.10
C GLY A 656 26.77 16.30 27.66
N HIS A 657 27.51 16.06 26.57
CA HIS A 657 28.47 17.02 26.03
C HIS A 657 27.81 18.15 25.22
N ILE A 658 26.54 17.98 24.83
CA ILE A 658 25.74 18.99 24.13
C ILE A 658 24.54 19.29 25.02
N VAL A 659 24.48 20.50 25.56
CA VAL A 659 23.41 20.96 26.47
C VAL A 659 22.20 21.43 25.64
N ASN A 660 21.01 21.07 26.09
CA ASN A 660 19.74 21.49 25.49
C ASN A 660 19.50 22.97 25.84
N ILE A 661 19.05 23.79 24.88
CA ILE A 661 18.84 25.23 25.10
C ILE A 661 17.78 25.51 26.18
N ASP A 662 16.84 24.58 26.38
CA ASP A 662 15.83 24.71 27.44
C ASP A 662 16.42 24.57 28.86
N GLU A 663 17.55 23.87 29.01
CA GLU A 663 18.29 23.77 30.27
C GLU A 663 19.22 24.97 30.51
N TYR A 664 19.53 25.75 29.47
CA TYR A 664 20.41 26.92 29.53
C TYR A 664 19.83 28.11 30.29
N ASN A 665 18.52 28.14 30.56
CA ASN A 665 17.91 29.24 31.32
C ASN A 665 18.33 29.27 32.81
N ASN A 666 19.07 28.27 33.32
CA ASN A 666 19.42 28.19 34.74
C ASN A 666 20.92 28.20 35.09
N GLN A 667 21.88 28.14 34.14
CA GLN A 667 23.32 28.20 34.47
C GLN A 667 24.15 28.91 33.40
N GLU A 668 24.73 30.06 33.74
CA GLU A 668 25.75 30.78 32.96
C GLU A 668 27.10 30.03 33.04
N VAL A 669 27.54 29.37 31.96
CA VAL A 669 28.95 28.97 31.79
C VAL A 669 29.39 29.11 30.32
N ASP A 670 30.53 29.77 30.14
CA ASP A 670 31.47 29.95 29.02
C ASP A 670 31.08 29.61 27.56
N LEU A 671 31.06 30.68 26.75
CA LEU A 671 30.56 30.80 25.37
C LEU A 671 31.53 30.37 24.24
N ASN A 672 32.72 29.81 24.50
CA ASN A 672 33.77 29.74 23.47
C ASN A 672 34.21 28.35 22.97
N HIS A 673 33.58 27.25 23.39
CA HIS A 673 33.79 25.96 22.74
C HIS A 673 32.49 25.16 22.65
N ILE A 674 32.16 24.70 21.43
CA ILE A 674 31.00 23.89 21.04
C ILE A 674 29.81 24.73 20.50
N ILE A 675 29.98 25.31 19.31
CA ILE A 675 28.83 25.66 18.46
C ILE A 675 28.37 24.38 17.77
N THR A 676 27.56 23.57 18.44
CA THR A 676 26.67 22.62 17.79
C THR A 676 25.43 22.46 18.66
N LEU A 677 24.44 23.31 18.42
CA LEU A 677 23.18 23.36 19.17
C LEU A 677 22.22 22.27 18.66
N ILE A 678 21.65 21.50 19.59
CA ILE A 678 20.41 20.76 19.34
C ILE A 678 19.27 21.70 19.72
N LEU A 679 18.63 22.28 18.72
CA LEU A 679 17.46 23.13 18.87
C LEU A 679 16.19 22.28 18.73
N ARG A 680 15.17 22.57 19.54
CA ARG A 680 13.79 22.15 19.24
C ARG A 680 13.29 22.98 18.06
N ILE A 681 12.84 22.29 17.00
CA ILE A 681 12.35 22.91 15.76
C ILE A 681 11.02 23.68 15.94
N ASP A 682 10.39 23.65 17.12
CA ASP A 682 9.12 24.34 17.41
C ASP A 682 9.16 25.88 17.21
N THR A 683 10.34 26.47 16.99
CA THR A 683 10.51 27.88 16.62
C THR A 683 10.56 28.15 15.12
N ILE A 684 10.63 27.10 14.29
CA ILE A 684 10.84 27.19 12.83
C ILE A 684 9.65 26.60 12.04
N LEU A 685 8.97 25.57 12.57
CA LEU A 685 7.71 25.04 12.04
C LEU A 685 6.51 25.77 12.62
#